data_AF-A0A511YL21-F1
#
_entry.id   AF-A0A511YL21-F1
#
_cell.length_a   1.000
_cell.length_b   1.000
_cell.length_c   1.000
_cell.angle_alpha   90.00
_cell.angle_beta   90.00
_cell.angle_gamma   90.00
#
_symmetry.space_group_name_H-M   'P 1'
#
loop_
_entity.id
_entity.type
_entity.pdbx_description
1 polymer ?
#
loop_
_entity_poly.entity_id
_entity_poly.type
_entity_poly.pdbx_seq_one_letter_code
_entity_poly.pdbx_strand_id
1 'polypeptide(L)'
;MEKSIKSVAAILCCLATHGIYAKGGVGEKKSGCFETSRSMYFKKTDSLLKPLISEKKQIDGGKKSIVSNESKFITDAAKAVVDWTKAPNSYIFDPTRNADGLYIPVRKAYAMWEQDKLISGSAIPNGKLTADVLWEDVHGLIRSGAEYTLEVVDTGQNAKIKIPVNKAKKGNAVVVFRVDGQIYWSWHIWVTEDPSNGSAYKSYPNVKRQRADGTVETIPDSDWGWMDRNLGAVSASITADDWNRNGGLLYQWGRKDPIPPLVYRGNDFYEVSGSVGRVRHRGAKNFTGATSFDNLRRYVLLSNATIANNIQLSVRNPLSLIYVNKDDNSGPAYYNNNANLMVNWFGKMPGLSDSKLTELNLWSDNAQGRISTNYNTDAAAAPYRNKSAYDPCPNGWRIPSVLVANLASGGYVDDIRVDYSPFGVRTNTPKNVFESNTYHIIKPTDSGVPSFMTNFKLYPNFGFDLSNAGGQNMGMFPGTGGISLLAHQGQYSDQHQVALWTATMPKFFDATPAISARSLFMIPDRQQNDVPDPNQPNVKGRYWYFPLATANTSNANACRCIKDPLYVVNSYDFPTEYMVSETNYTVGLDNPNTYQVVKNTAEFTVEIPVSKAFSVQSQLLNNKDILNTASFNDLKANVLWTTNADLVNNVTVVNPSPGSLDALAASKIFVTVNPNQSGNAVVTLHNGSISNPVYWSWHLWVTDTAVGSYNYTTELPVSSVTNYVNYIPKGDNVFQTEFMDRNLGATDAFPVVADPLTPTVAELAKIKASTGLHYQWGRKDPLPVFQYADDRAAYSVYLGVATAAGTLSYTTLTNAAYNNLSGSYIVPYDTYTNAANANVSSSDKVSDKVAKVLSYSVQNPLVYMVPSTFAPYNSTTPVYTNGTDWLANEPNLAPDRWGRGGKKSPFDPCPAGWRIPDLTGVAPGGQDFGFTPWYKKDKVVTTAYSVISDYSGVRVRRSSSASYTIGYTFSNSSYPIGNYPNSGSRGSRSVTTNQSAAGTYNLINYQYPAIWTAALNSNYIGRPINVLFDAAASANRMIAFHDNNDPYFGMNCRCVKIKYDADGNEEGVIPRLQITALPATAPVARLKPEDIQVIKKDKISFFPNPVKSELYIQTPDNREGYYYQVYNMSGQLVKSGKFENKKTDLSGLTAGAYLLRINDSKEIVKIIKE
;
A
#
# COMPACT_ATOMS: atom_id res chain seq x y z
N MET A 1 -5.92 7.26 46.59
CA MET A 1 -5.96 5.79 46.72
C MET A 1 -4.53 5.29 46.69
N GLU A 2 -3.89 5.30 47.86
CA GLU A 2 -2.59 4.70 48.11
C GLU A 2 -2.80 3.22 48.44
N LYS A 3 -2.21 2.34 47.62
CA LYS A 3 -1.81 0.93 47.87
C LYS A 3 -1.87 0.16 46.56
N SER A 4 -0.76 0.14 45.82
CA SER A 4 -0.25 -1.04 45.09
C SER A 4 1.03 -0.67 44.34
N ILE A 5 2.14 -0.54 45.06
CA ILE A 5 3.49 -0.45 44.49
C ILE A 5 4.33 -1.55 45.12
N LYS A 6 4.05 -2.81 44.76
CA LYS A 6 4.93 -3.97 44.95
C LYS A 6 4.58 -5.06 43.94
N SER A 7 4.89 -4.86 42.66
CA SER A 7 4.94 -5.93 41.63
C SER A 7 5.69 -5.57 40.33
N VAL A 8 6.41 -4.44 40.25
CA VAL A 8 7.02 -3.97 38.97
C VAL A 8 8.50 -4.38 38.81
N ALA A 9 9.10 -5.12 39.76
CA ALA A 9 10.54 -5.42 39.75
C ALA A 9 10.91 -6.86 39.32
N ALA A 10 10.02 -7.62 38.65
CA ALA A 10 10.27 -9.02 38.27
C ALA A 10 10.12 -9.33 36.77
N ILE A 11 10.19 -8.32 35.89
CA ILE A 11 10.04 -8.49 34.42
C ILE A 11 11.32 -8.12 33.63
N LEU A 12 12.42 -7.77 34.31
CA LEU A 12 13.61 -7.20 33.65
C LEU A 12 14.92 -8.02 33.77
N CYS A 13 14.87 -9.30 34.19
CA CYS A 13 16.09 -10.10 34.43
C CYS A 13 16.19 -11.46 33.71
N CYS A 14 15.51 -11.70 32.57
CA CYS A 14 15.61 -13.00 31.88
C CYS A 14 16.28 -12.99 30.50
N LEU A 15 16.99 -11.94 30.11
CA LEU A 15 17.73 -11.94 28.84
C LEU A 15 19.17 -11.47 29.05
N ALA A 16 20.10 -12.35 28.69
CA ALA A 16 21.55 -12.20 28.54
C ALA A 16 22.41 -12.13 29.83
N THR A 17 23.11 -13.23 30.12
CA THR A 17 24.22 -13.29 31.11
C THR A 17 25.54 -13.72 30.46
N HIS A 18 26.54 -12.83 30.53
CA HIS A 18 28.01 -12.98 30.72
C HIS A 18 28.85 -13.85 29.73
N GLY A 19 30.10 -13.58 29.33
CA GLY A 19 31.08 -12.51 29.64
C GLY A 19 32.55 -12.96 29.41
N ILE A 20 33.30 -12.18 28.61
CA ILE A 20 34.67 -11.62 28.83
C ILE A 20 36.01 -12.46 28.79
N TYR A 21 36.96 -11.95 27.96
CA TYR A 21 38.44 -11.70 28.14
C TYR A 21 39.56 -12.44 27.35
N ALA A 22 40.27 -11.64 26.53
CA ALA A 22 41.72 -11.35 26.50
C ALA A 22 42.73 -12.08 25.58
N LYS A 23 43.27 -11.26 24.65
CA LYS A 23 44.70 -10.94 24.36
C LYS A 23 45.54 -11.73 23.33
N GLY A 24 46.06 -10.93 22.37
CA GLY A 24 47.38 -11.07 21.72
C GLY A 24 47.38 -11.90 20.43
N GLY A 25 47.84 -11.45 19.26
CA GLY A 25 48.52 -10.24 18.84
C GLY A 25 49.00 -10.38 17.38
N VAL A 26 49.12 -9.23 16.71
CA VAL A 26 50.12 -8.89 15.67
C VAL A 26 50.20 -9.73 14.37
N GLY A 27 50.13 -9.04 13.22
CA GLY A 27 50.80 -9.50 12.00
C GLY A 27 50.18 -9.05 10.68
N GLU A 28 50.54 -7.85 10.22
CA GLU A 28 50.19 -7.24 8.93
C GLU A 28 50.75 -7.97 7.68
N LYS A 29 50.06 -7.82 6.54
CA LYS A 29 50.51 -7.26 5.23
C LYS A 29 49.56 -7.73 4.11
N LYS A 30 48.65 -6.92 3.56
CA LYS A 30 48.75 -5.82 2.57
C LYS A 30 49.26 -6.19 1.17
N SER A 31 48.53 -5.59 0.21
CA SER A 31 48.80 -5.40 -1.24
C SER A 31 48.28 -6.52 -2.13
N GLY A 32 47.28 -6.34 -2.99
CA GLY A 32 47.15 -5.32 -4.07
C GLY A 32 47.44 -6.05 -5.39
N CYS A 33 46.76 -5.90 -6.52
CA CYS A 33 45.98 -4.82 -7.11
C CYS A 33 45.24 -5.40 -8.35
N PHE A 34 44.07 -4.85 -8.66
CA PHE A 34 43.44 -4.60 -9.97
C PHE A 34 43.85 -5.37 -11.25
N GLU A 35 42.85 -5.81 -12.04
CA GLU A 35 42.37 -5.13 -13.27
C GLU A 35 41.25 -5.98 -13.93
N THR A 36 40.01 -5.48 -14.00
CA THR A 36 39.34 -4.93 -15.21
C THR A 36 39.49 -5.72 -16.53
N SER A 37 38.39 -6.29 -17.01
CA SER A 37 37.92 -6.03 -18.38
C SER A 37 36.45 -6.42 -18.59
N ARG A 38 35.80 -5.65 -19.47
CA ARG A 38 34.38 -5.59 -19.80
C ARG A 38 34.04 -6.43 -21.03
N SER A 39 32.74 -6.73 -21.12
CA SER A 39 31.93 -7.00 -22.33
C SER A 39 32.08 -8.43 -22.87
N MET A 40 31.06 -9.09 -23.42
CA MET A 40 29.81 -8.65 -24.04
C MET A 40 29.01 -9.95 -24.34
N TYR A 41 27.67 -9.93 -24.28
CA TYR A 41 26.75 -10.47 -25.31
C TYR A 41 25.45 -11.20 -24.88
N PHE A 42 24.40 -10.77 -25.60
CA PHE A 42 23.17 -11.41 -26.08
C PHE A 42 21.94 -11.64 -25.19
N LYS A 43 20.99 -10.72 -25.39
CA LYS A 43 19.53 -10.92 -25.41
C LYS A 43 19.12 -12.05 -26.37
N LYS A 44 18.12 -12.85 -25.98
CA LYS A 44 17.08 -13.33 -26.91
C LYS A 44 15.75 -13.55 -26.18
N THR A 45 14.71 -12.98 -26.76
CA THR A 45 13.28 -13.04 -26.44
C THR A 45 12.65 -14.25 -27.12
N ASP A 46 11.78 -14.99 -26.41
CA ASP A 46 10.96 -16.06 -26.99
C ASP A 46 9.50 -15.63 -27.14
N SER A 47 8.99 -15.80 -28.36
CA SER A 47 7.62 -15.51 -28.77
C SER A 47 6.88 -16.80 -29.17
N LEU A 48 5.68 -16.96 -28.62
CA LEU A 48 4.70 -18.02 -28.90
C LEU A 48 4.14 -17.96 -30.33
N LEU A 49 3.81 -19.12 -30.93
CA LEU A 49 2.81 -19.22 -32.01
C LEU A 49 1.91 -20.46 -31.88
N LYS A 50 0.62 -20.23 -32.19
CA LYS A 50 -0.53 -21.15 -32.23
C LYS A 50 -0.56 -22.03 -33.50
N PRO A 51 -1.38 -23.10 -33.55
CA PRO A 51 -1.47 -24.04 -34.66
C PRO A 51 -2.57 -23.68 -35.68
N LEU A 52 -2.43 -24.18 -36.92
CA LEU A 52 -3.47 -24.20 -37.95
C LEU A 52 -3.49 -25.59 -38.64
N ILE A 53 -4.71 -26.09 -38.85
CA ILE A 53 -5.09 -27.38 -39.44
C ILE A 53 -5.49 -27.15 -40.91
N SER A 54 -5.12 -28.07 -41.83
CA SER A 54 -5.96 -28.59 -42.94
C SER A 54 -5.16 -29.65 -43.72
N GLU A 55 -5.59 -30.92 -43.70
CA GLU A 55 -6.33 -31.67 -44.75
C GLU A 55 -5.51 -32.27 -45.93
N LYS A 56 -5.44 -33.61 -45.91
CA LYS A 56 -5.76 -34.61 -46.96
C LYS A 56 -4.83 -34.92 -48.17
N LYS A 57 -4.82 -36.26 -48.41
CA LYS A 57 -4.55 -37.11 -49.60
C LYS A 57 -3.10 -37.53 -49.87
N GLN A 58 -2.70 -38.80 -49.67
CA GLN A 58 -2.98 -40.09 -50.36
C GLN A 58 -2.16 -40.35 -51.65
N ILE A 59 -1.44 -41.48 -51.61
CA ILE A 59 -1.15 -42.49 -52.67
C ILE A 59 0.26 -42.56 -53.31
N ASP A 60 0.86 -43.74 -53.08
CA ASP A 60 1.78 -44.62 -53.85
C ASP A 60 3.16 -44.21 -54.36
N GLY A 61 4.06 -45.21 -54.29
CA GLY A 61 5.11 -45.43 -55.29
C GLY A 61 6.47 -45.81 -54.71
N GLY A 62 6.72 -47.11 -54.52
CA GLY A 62 7.88 -47.63 -53.79
C GLY A 62 9.24 -47.66 -54.51
N LYS A 63 10.29 -47.95 -53.73
CA LYS A 63 11.45 -48.78 -54.10
C LYS A 63 12.29 -49.13 -52.86
N LYS A 64 12.74 -50.38 -52.80
CA LYS A 64 13.35 -51.09 -51.67
C LYS A 64 14.86 -50.83 -51.49
N SER A 65 15.27 -50.74 -50.21
CA SER A 65 16.49 -51.31 -49.56
C SER A 65 17.86 -50.72 -49.93
N ILE A 66 18.88 -50.53 -49.07
CA ILE A 66 19.28 -51.10 -47.77
C ILE A 66 20.09 -50.00 -47.02
N VAL A 67 20.10 -50.00 -45.68
CA VAL A 67 21.28 -49.85 -44.78
C VAL A 67 20.93 -49.09 -43.47
N SER A 68 21.27 -49.78 -42.36
CA SER A 68 21.51 -49.37 -40.97
C SER A 68 20.35 -48.88 -40.08
N ASN A 69 20.08 -49.71 -39.06
CA ASN A 69 19.44 -49.42 -37.78
C ASN A 69 20.00 -48.15 -37.13
N GLU A 70 19.16 -47.12 -37.00
CA GLU A 70 19.22 -46.11 -35.92
C GLU A 70 17.93 -45.26 -35.97
N SER A 71 16.81 -45.84 -35.54
CA SER A 71 15.55 -45.09 -35.32
C SER A 71 14.55 -45.94 -34.53
N LYS A 72 14.97 -46.34 -33.34
CA LYS A 72 14.06 -46.92 -32.35
C LYS A 72 14.39 -46.45 -30.93
N PHE A 73 14.55 -45.14 -30.77
CA PHE A 73 14.42 -44.47 -29.49
C PHE A 73 13.85 -43.08 -29.74
N ILE A 74 12.98 -42.62 -28.84
CA ILE A 74 12.23 -41.35 -28.85
C ILE A 74 10.83 -41.44 -29.52
N THR A 75 10.11 -42.53 -29.23
CA THR A 75 8.65 -42.46 -29.02
C THR A 75 8.35 -43.29 -27.78
N ASP A 76 8.60 -42.66 -26.63
CA ASP A 76 8.13 -42.98 -25.27
C ASP A 76 9.13 -42.37 -24.28
N ALA A 77 9.22 -41.04 -24.28
CA ALA A 77 9.51 -40.38 -23.02
C ALA A 77 8.23 -40.51 -22.20
N ALA A 78 8.16 -41.57 -21.38
CA ALA A 78 7.18 -41.69 -20.33
C ALA A 78 7.03 -40.31 -19.68
N LYS A 79 5.82 -39.72 -19.73
CA LYS A 79 5.49 -38.58 -18.88
C LYS A 79 5.80 -39.03 -17.46
N ALA A 80 6.92 -38.57 -16.90
CA ALA A 80 7.27 -38.84 -15.53
C ALA A 80 6.04 -38.45 -14.69
N VAL A 81 5.52 -39.40 -13.91
CA VAL A 81 4.38 -39.16 -13.04
C VAL A 81 4.83 -38.14 -12.01
N VAL A 82 4.42 -36.88 -12.19
CA VAL A 82 4.77 -35.78 -11.28
C VAL A 82 4.14 -36.04 -9.90
N ASP A 83 4.92 -35.91 -8.83
CA ASP A 83 4.45 -36.08 -7.45
C ASP A 83 3.49 -34.94 -7.06
N TRP A 84 2.18 -35.20 -7.15
CA TRP A 84 1.13 -34.21 -6.86
C TRP A 84 1.08 -33.76 -5.40
N THR A 85 1.75 -34.44 -4.46
CA THR A 85 1.89 -33.93 -3.09
C THR A 85 2.74 -32.65 -3.04
N LYS A 86 3.60 -32.44 -4.06
CA LYS A 86 4.49 -31.27 -4.21
C LYS A 86 3.88 -30.09 -4.95
N ALA A 87 2.66 -30.24 -5.48
CA ALA A 87 1.94 -29.13 -6.11
C ALA A 87 1.84 -27.92 -5.16
N PRO A 88 1.75 -26.68 -5.63
CA PRO A 88 1.82 -25.50 -4.77
C PRO A 88 0.61 -25.37 -3.83
N ASN A 89 0.83 -24.74 -2.67
CA ASN A 89 -0.24 -24.32 -1.75
C ASN A 89 -0.71 -22.88 -2.01
N SER A 90 0.05 -22.13 -2.80
CA SER A 90 -0.23 -20.73 -3.10
C SER A 90 -0.03 -20.44 -4.58
N TYR A 91 -0.84 -19.54 -5.13
CA TYR A 91 -0.79 -19.12 -6.52
C TYR A 91 -0.61 -17.62 -6.61
N ILE A 92 0.32 -17.18 -7.48
CA ILE A 92 0.55 -15.77 -7.78
C ILE A 92 -0.24 -15.41 -9.04
N PHE A 93 -0.98 -14.31 -8.98
CA PHE A 93 -1.60 -13.70 -10.14
C PHE A 93 -1.13 -12.25 -10.29
N ASP A 94 -0.39 -11.98 -11.37
CA ASP A 94 0.03 -10.63 -11.74
C ASP A 94 -1.11 -9.89 -12.46
N PRO A 95 -1.65 -8.79 -11.91
CA PRO A 95 -2.73 -8.03 -12.54
C PRO A 95 -2.36 -7.41 -13.90
N THR A 96 -1.07 -7.28 -14.23
CA THR A 96 -0.60 -6.76 -15.52
C THR A 96 -0.63 -7.82 -16.62
N ARG A 97 -0.76 -9.10 -16.25
CA ARG A 97 -0.74 -10.22 -17.19
C ARG A 97 -1.96 -10.23 -18.11
N ASN A 98 -1.79 -10.74 -19.32
CA ASN A 98 -2.90 -10.95 -20.27
C ASN A 98 -3.69 -12.23 -19.95
N ALA A 99 -4.32 -12.24 -18.77
CA ALA A 99 -5.27 -13.25 -18.29
C ALA A 99 -6.27 -12.57 -17.35
N ASP A 100 -7.42 -13.21 -17.08
CA ASP A 100 -8.44 -12.70 -16.13
C ASP A 100 -8.60 -13.59 -14.89
N GLY A 101 -7.70 -14.55 -14.71
CA GLY A 101 -7.72 -15.47 -13.59
C GLY A 101 -6.85 -16.69 -13.82
N LEU A 102 -7.00 -17.69 -12.97
CA LEU A 102 -6.22 -18.93 -13.00
C LEU A 102 -7.09 -20.16 -12.69
N TYR A 103 -6.54 -21.34 -12.99
CA TYR A 103 -7.12 -22.62 -12.58
C TYR A 103 -6.30 -23.27 -11.48
N ILE A 104 -6.98 -23.89 -10.52
CA ILE A 104 -6.36 -24.68 -9.45
C ILE A 104 -6.77 -26.13 -9.60
N PRO A 105 -5.84 -27.05 -9.90
CA PRO A 105 -6.13 -28.47 -9.92
C PRO A 105 -6.44 -29.01 -8.52
N VAL A 106 -7.59 -29.68 -8.36
CA VAL A 106 -7.95 -30.30 -7.07
C VAL A 106 -7.15 -31.58 -6.81
N ARG A 107 -6.42 -32.08 -7.81
CA ARG A 107 -5.61 -33.31 -7.74
C ARG A 107 -4.64 -33.34 -6.55
N LYS A 108 -4.12 -32.17 -6.14
CA LYS A 108 -3.30 -32.06 -4.92
C LYS A 108 -4.05 -32.57 -3.69
N ALA A 109 -5.33 -32.18 -3.51
CA ALA A 109 -6.12 -32.59 -2.36
C ALA A 109 -6.23 -34.12 -2.31
N TYR A 110 -6.57 -34.76 -3.43
CA TYR A 110 -6.65 -36.22 -3.51
C TYR A 110 -5.31 -36.89 -3.19
N ALA A 111 -4.21 -36.43 -3.79
CA ALA A 111 -2.88 -36.99 -3.54
C ALA A 111 -2.48 -36.88 -2.05
N MET A 112 -2.76 -35.74 -1.41
CA MET A 112 -2.47 -35.55 0.01
C MET A 112 -3.27 -36.52 0.89
N TRP A 113 -4.58 -36.61 0.69
CA TRP A 113 -5.42 -37.49 1.52
C TRP A 113 -5.16 -38.97 1.31
N GLU A 114 -4.73 -39.38 0.10
CA GLU A 114 -4.42 -40.77 -0.23
C GLU A 114 -3.00 -41.19 0.19
N GLN A 115 -2.00 -40.32 0.02
CA GLN A 115 -0.58 -40.72 0.04
C GLN A 115 0.18 -40.15 1.25
N ASP A 116 -0.28 -39.06 1.87
CA ASP A 116 0.46 -38.42 2.95
C ASP A 116 0.29 -39.16 4.28
N LYS A 117 1.44 -39.44 4.92
CA LYS A 117 1.51 -40.21 6.16
C LYS A 117 1.08 -39.41 7.39
N LEU A 118 1.12 -38.07 7.32
CA LEU A 118 0.78 -37.20 8.45
C LEU A 118 -0.72 -36.91 8.52
N ILE A 119 -1.47 -36.98 7.41
CA ILE A 119 -2.94 -36.80 7.39
C ILE A 119 -3.73 -38.12 7.58
N SER A 120 -3.03 -39.24 7.77
CA SER A 120 -3.57 -40.61 8.00
C SER A 120 -4.26 -41.31 6.81
N GLY A 121 -3.95 -40.92 5.57
CA GLY A 121 -4.13 -41.79 4.38
C GLY A 121 -5.57 -42.22 4.02
N SER A 122 -6.60 -41.50 4.43
CA SER A 122 -7.99 -41.83 4.04
C SER A 122 -8.36 -41.14 2.73
N ALA A 123 -8.70 -41.91 1.70
CA ALA A 123 -9.15 -41.37 0.43
C ALA A 123 -10.34 -40.42 0.62
N ILE A 124 -10.35 -39.33 -0.16
CA ILE A 124 -11.50 -38.41 -0.20
C ILE A 124 -12.72 -39.20 -0.67
N PRO A 125 -13.85 -39.16 0.06
CA PRO A 125 -15.05 -39.91 -0.32
C PRO A 125 -15.64 -39.37 -1.64
N ASN A 126 -16.45 -40.21 -2.30
CA ASN A 126 -17.31 -39.74 -3.37
C ASN A 126 -18.38 -38.82 -2.80
N GLY A 127 -18.66 -37.70 -3.48
CA GLY A 127 -19.66 -36.73 -3.05
C GLY A 127 -19.73 -35.53 -3.98
N LYS A 128 -20.60 -34.57 -3.67
CA LYS A 128 -20.76 -33.34 -4.45
C LYS A 128 -19.53 -32.44 -4.26
N LEU A 129 -18.83 -32.18 -5.37
CA LEU A 129 -17.69 -31.28 -5.40
C LEU A 129 -18.15 -29.82 -5.47
N THR A 130 -17.66 -28.98 -4.56
CA THR A 130 -17.89 -27.53 -4.62
C THR A 130 -16.63 -26.76 -4.24
N ALA A 131 -16.57 -25.49 -4.62
CA ALA A 131 -15.53 -24.58 -4.21
C ALA A 131 -16.10 -23.19 -3.93
N ASP A 132 -15.45 -22.47 -3.02
CA ASP A 132 -15.84 -21.13 -2.60
C ASP A 132 -14.63 -20.33 -2.11
N VAL A 133 -14.76 -19.00 -2.15
CA VAL A 133 -13.83 -18.09 -1.49
C VAL A 133 -14.14 -18.12 0.00
N LEU A 134 -13.30 -18.80 0.78
CA LEU A 134 -13.45 -18.86 2.23
C LEU A 134 -13.34 -17.46 2.83
N TRP A 135 -12.31 -16.73 2.41
CA TRP A 135 -12.11 -15.34 2.78
C TRP A 135 -11.24 -14.61 1.73
N GLU A 136 -11.46 -13.30 1.58
CA GLU A 136 -10.64 -12.34 0.84
C GLU A 136 -10.46 -11.07 1.68
N ASP A 137 -9.28 -10.44 1.62
CA ASP A 137 -8.94 -9.22 2.39
C ASP A 137 -9.38 -7.91 1.71
N VAL A 138 -9.66 -7.97 0.42
CA VAL A 138 -10.28 -6.89 -0.35
C VAL A 138 -11.58 -7.43 -0.93
N HIS A 139 -12.71 -6.85 -0.53
CA HIS A 139 -14.03 -7.28 -1.00
C HIS A 139 -14.11 -7.29 -2.53
N GLY A 140 -14.51 -8.41 -3.13
CA GLY A 140 -14.59 -8.61 -4.58
C GLY A 140 -13.22 -8.63 -5.27
N LEU A 141 -12.17 -9.11 -4.59
CA LEU A 141 -10.88 -9.43 -5.19
C LEU A 141 -11.04 -10.60 -6.17
N ILE A 142 -11.75 -11.64 -5.74
CA ILE A 142 -12.16 -12.75 -6.60
C ILE A 142 -13.60 -12.51 -7.05
N ARG A 143 -13.85 -12.56 -8.35
CA ARG A 143 -15.19 -12.37 -8.95
C ARG A 143 -16.01 -13.66 -8.79
N SER A 144 -16.43 -13.92 -7.56
CA SER A 144 -17.25 -15.08 -7.16
C SER A 144 -18.74 -14.90 -7.47
N GLY A 145 -19.50 -16.00 -7.44
CA GLY A 145 -20.97 -15.97 -7.53
C GLY A 145 -21.66 -15.52 -6.23
N ALA A 146 -22.96 -15.81 -6.12
CA ALA A 146 -23.70 -15.69 -4.86
C ALA A 146 -23.06 -16.59 -3.79
N GLU A 147 -23.14 -16.19 -2.51
CA GLU A 147 -22.52 -16.94 -1.39
C GLU A 147 -21.04 -17.30 -1.60
N TYR A 148 -20.32 -16.48 -2.38
CA TYR A 148 -18.90 -16.67 -2.70
C TYR A 148 -18.55 -17.96 -3.46
N THR A 149 -19.52 -18.60 -4.12
CA THR A 149 -19.30 -19.84 -4.88
C THR A 149 -18.38 -19.64 -6.09
N LEU A 150 -17.59 -20.67 -6.41
CA LEU A 150 -16.71 -20.74 -7.58
C LEU A 150 -17.07 -21.93 -8.46
N GLU A 151 -16.82 -21.79 -9.77
CA GLU A 151 -17.05 -22.84 -10.75
C GLU A 151 -15.97 -23.94 -10.61
N VAL A 152 -16.41 -25.19 -10.55
CA VAL A 152 -15.56 -26.38 -10.64
C VAL A 152 -15.77 -27.01 -12.01
N VAL A 153 -14.72 -27.05 -12.82
CA VAL A 153 -14.73 -27.67 -14.15
C VAL A 153 -14.15 -29.07 -14.07
N ASP A 154 -14.54 -29.94 -14.99
CA ASP A 154 -14.25 -31.38 -14.99
C ASP A 154 -14.76 -32.11 -13.73
N THR A 155 -14.38 -33.38 -13.53
CA THR A 155 -14.87 -34.22 -12.44
C THR A 155 -13.77 -35.03 -11.78
N GLY A 156 -14.01 -35.47 -10.53
CA GLY A 156 -13.09 -36.29 -9.76
C GLY A 156 -11.71 -35.64 -9.56
N GLN A 157 -10.65 -36.46 -9.64
CA GLN A 157 -9.26 -35.98 -9.44
C GLN A 157 -8.77 -35.04 -10.56
N ASN A 158 -9.43 -35.01 -11.71
CA ASN A 158 -9.07 -34.13 -12.83
C ASN A 158 -9.72 -32.75 -12.72
N ALA A 159 -10.63 -32.55 -11.77
CA ALA A 159 -11.34 -31.29 -11.61
C ALA A 159 -10.40 -30.11 -11.33
N LYS A 160 -10.82 -28.93 -11.77
CA LYS A 160 -10.12 -27.66 -11.51
C LYS A 160 -11.10 -26.62 -11.01
N ILE A 161 -10.64 -25.79 -10.09
CA ILE A 161 -11.40 -24.62 -9.62
C ILE A 161 -11.02 -23.44 -10.51
N LYS A 162 -12.02 -22.76 -11.09
CA LYS A 162 -11.83 -21.53 -11.85
C LYS A 162 -11.82 -20.34 -10.92
N ILE A 163 -10.76 -19.52 -10.98
CA ILE A 163 -10.53 -18.37 -10.09
C ILE A 163 -10.48 -17.08 -10.91
N PRO A 164 -11.61 -16.42 -11.20
CA PRO A 164 -11.62 -15.13 -11.89
C PRO A 164 -11.20 -14.00 -10.95
N VAL A 165 -10.24 -13.18 -11.36
CA VAL A 165 -9.62 -12.12 -10.54
C VAL A 165 -10.04 -10.74 -11.02
N ASN A 166 -10.30 -9.81 -10.09
CA ASN A 166 -10.46 -8.40 -10.41
C ASN A 166 -9.08 -7.71 -10.48
N LYS A 167 -8.60 -7.43 -11.70
CA LYS A 167 -7.27 -6.85 -11.97
C LYS A 167 -7.09 -5.41 -11.51
N ALA A 168 -8.15 -4.69 -11.19
CA ALA A 168 -8.05 -3.37 -10.58
C ALA A 168 -7.75 -3.42 -9.07
N LYS A 169 -7.65 -4.61 -8.48
CA LYS A 169 -7.40 -4.84 -7.07
C LYS A 169 -6.17 -5.72 -6.88
N LYS A 170 -5.43 -5.46 -5.80
CA LYS A 170 -4.39 -6.33 -5.27
C LYS A 170 -4.80 -6.80 -3.89
N GLY A 171 -4.41 -8.01 -3.50
CA GLY A 171 -4.75 -8.55 -2.19
C GLY A 171 -4.58 -10.06 -2.12
N ASN A 172 -5.26 -10.65 -1.14
CA ASN A 172 -5.17 -12.05 -0.79
C ASN A 172 -6.55 -12.69 -0.66
N ALA A 173 -6.64 -13.94 -1.07
CA ALA A 173 -7.81 -14.78 -0.80
C ALA A 173 -7.40 -16.20 -0.43
N VAL A 174 -8.25 -16.91 0.30
CA VAL A 174 -8.16 -18.36 0.49
C VAL A 174 -9.37 -19.02 -0.14
N VAL A 175 -9.12 -19.96 -1.03
CA VAL A 175 -10.14 -20.76 -1.72
C VAL A 175 -10.15 -22.16 -1.14
N VAL A 176 -11.34 -22.72 -0.89
CA VAL A 176 -11.52 -24.05 -0.33
C VAL A 176 -12.14 -24.99 -1.36
N PHE A 177 -11.71 -26.25 -1.32
CA PHE A 177 -12.35 -27.37 -2.03
C PHE A 177 -13.13 -28.21 -1.03
N ARG A 178 -14.39 -28.50 -1.37
CA ARG A 178 -15.31 -29.25 -0.51
C ARG A 178 -15.85 -30.49 -1.20
N VAL A 179 -16.11 -31.51 -0.39
CA VAL A 179 -16.93 -32.67 -0.74
C VAL A 179 -18.04 -32.76 0.30
N ASP A 180 -19.29 -32.72 -0.16
CA ASP A 180 -20.49 -32.71 0.69
C ASP A 180 -20.43 -31.68 1.84
N GLY A 181 -19.95 -30.47 1.51
CA GLY A 181 -19.86 -29.33 2.42
C GLY A 181 -18.60 -29.30 3.31
N GLN A 182 -17.82 -30.38 3.39
CA GLN A 182 -16.63 -30.47 4.24
C GLN A 182 -15.35 -30.06 3.48
N ILE A 183 -14.47 -29.23 4.07
CA ILE A 183 -13.25 -28.70 3.41
C ILE A 183 -12.13 -29.75 3.35
N TYR A 184 -11.73 -30.22 2.18
CA TYR A 184 -10.65 -31.20 2.05
C TYR A 184 -9.29 -30.58 1.74
N TRP A 185 -9.26 -29.36 1.18
CA TRP A 185 -8.02 -28.61 1.00
C TRP A 185 -8.34 -27.13 0.77
N SER A 186 -7.30 -26.31 0.87
CA SER A 186 -7.36 -24.87 0.61
C SER A 186 -6.07 -24.36 0.00
N TRP A 187 -6.19 -23.28 -0.77
CA TRP A 187 -5.07 -22.61 -1.42
C TRP A 187 -5.13 -21.11 -1.18
N HIS A 188 -3.96 -20.49 -1.03
CA HIS A 188 -3.80 -19.04 -0.97
C HIS A 188 -3.66 -18.48 -2.39
N ILE A 189 -4.46 -17.46 -2.71
CA ILE A 189 -4.38 -16.70 -3.95
C ILE A 189 -3.79 -15.34 -3.61
N TRP A 190 -2.67 -15.02 -4.25
CA TRP A 190 -1.93 -13.80 -4.02
C TRP A 190 -1.92 -12.95 -5.30
N VAL A 191 -2.68 -11.86 -5.27
CA VAL A 191 -2.83 -10.94 -6.41
C VAL A 191 -1.90 -9.75 -6.19
N THR A 192 -0.78 -9.73 -6.93
CA THR A 192 0.32 -8.77 -6.77
C THR A 192 1.16 -8.73 -8.06
N GLU A 193 1.93 -7.66 -8.29
CA GLU A 193 3.01 -7.66 -9.29
C GLU A 193 4.02 -8.79 -9.05
N ASP A 194 4.76 -9.18 -10.09
CA ASP A 194 5.83 -10.18 -10.02
C ASP A 194 6.82 -9.93 -8.86
N PRO A 195 6.86 -10.83 -7.84
CA PRO A 195 7.75 -10.71 -6.71
C PRO A 195 9.17 -11.25 -6.97
N SER A 196 9.51 -11.64 -8.21
CA SER A 196 10.80 -12.29 -8.54
C SER A 196 12.02 -11.36 -8.51
N ASN A 197 11.82 -10.04 -8.40
CA ASN A 197 12.87 -9.01 -8.47
C ASN A 197 13.65 -8.81 -7.15
N GLY A 198 13.76 -9.84 -6.32
CA GLY A 198 14.43 -9.74 -5.01
C GLY A 198 15.95 -9.85 -5.07
N SER A 199 16.55 -9.89 -3.88
CA SER A 199 17.99 -10.04 -3.72
C SER A 199 18.51 -11.40 -4.19
N ALA A 200 19.79 -11.47 -4.61
CA ALA A 200 20.52 -12.72 -4.85
C ALA A 200 21.42 -13.13 -3.66
N TYR A 201 21.25 -12.51 -2.49
CA TYR A 201 22.16 -12.67 -1.36
C TYR A 201 22.12 -14.07 -0.76
N LYS A 202 23.33 -14.54 -0.44
CA LYS A 202 23.64 -15.75 0.32
C LYS A 202 24.50 -15.35 1.51
N SER A 203 24.00 -15.56 2.72
CA SER A 203 24.74 -15.40 3.97
C SER A 203 25.91 -16.38 4.04
N TYR A 204 25.68 -17.62 3.60
CA TYR A 204 26.69 -18.64 3.37
C TYR A 204 26.91 -18.84 1.86
N PRO A 205 28.05 -18.41 1.27
CA PRO A 205 28.25 -18.46 -0.18
C PRO A 205 28.16 -19.87 -0.79
N ASN A 206 28.60 -20.89 -0.05
CA ASN A 206 28.73 -22.26 -0.53
C ASN A 206 27.48 -23.13 -0.25
N VAL A 207 26.28 -22.56 -0.35
CA VAL A 207 25.03 -23.35 -0.23
C VAL A 207 24.95 -24.43 -1.30
N LYS A 208 24.54 -25.64 -0.90
CA LYS A 208 24.48 -26.83 -1.76
C LYS A 208 23.04 -27.33 -1.92
N ARG A 209 22.79 -28.10 -2.96
CA ARG A 209 21.55 -28.87 -3.17
C ARG A 209 21.85 -30.35 -3.36
N GLN A 210 20.89 -31.20 -3.03
CA GLN A 210 20.92 -32.64 -3.30
C GLN A 210 19.90 -32.99 -4.39
N ARG A 211 20.38 -33.51 -5.52
CA ARG A 211 19.54 -33.96 -6.65
C ARG A 211 18.83 -35.28 -6.32
N ALA A 212 17.85 -35.64 -7.15
CA ALA A 212 17.08 -36.88 -7.01
C ALA A 212 17.96 -38.15 -7.08
N ASP A 213 19.09 -38.10 -7.79
CA ASP A 213 20.08 -39.18 -7.89
C ASP A 213 21.03 -39.27 -6.67
N GLY A 214 20.90 -38.35 -5.71
CA GLY A 214 21.74 -38.27 -4.52
C GLY A 214 22.96 -37.36 -4.66
N THR A 215 23.26 -36.84 -5.86
CA THR A 215 24.40 -35.94 -6.10
C THR A 215 24.25 -34.65 -5.30
N VAL A 216 25.32 -34.26 -4.59
CA VAL A 216 25.39 -32.99 -3.84
C VAL A 216 26.32 -32.03 -4.56
N GLU A 217 25.80 -30.85 -4.90
CA GLU A 217 26.53 -29.82 -5.63
C GLU A 217 26.23 -28.42 -5.09
N THR A 218 27.12 -27.47 -5.35
CA THR A 218 26.87 -26.04 -5.07
C THR A 218 25.73 -25.54 -5.94
N ILE A 219 24.84 -24.72 -5.37
CA ILE A 219 23.72 -24.12 -6.10
C ILE A 219 24.25 -23.00 -7.01
N PRO A 220 24.06 -23.08 -8.34
CA PRO A 220 24.41 -22.00 -9.26
C PRO A 220 23.70 -20.70 -8.89
N ASP A 221 24.32 -19.54 -9.12
CA ASP A 221 23.70 -18.25 -8.79
C ASP A 221 22.42 -17.98 -9.59
N SER A 222 22.29 -18.53 -10.81
CA SER A 222 21.06 -18.49 -11.61
C SER A 222 19.86 -19.19 -10.95
N ASP A 223 20.13 -20.14 -10.05
CA ASP A 223 19.14 -20.99 -9.40
C ASP A 223 18.84 -20.49 -7.97
N TRP A 224 19.41 -19.36 -7.57
CA TRP A 224 19.21 -18.73 -6.28
C TRP A 224 18.60 -17.33 -6.44
N GLY A 225 17.78 -16.93 -5.48
CA GLY A 225 17.17 -15.61 -5.43
C GLY A 225 16.12 -15.55 -4.34
N TRP A 226 15.79 -14.34 -3.90
CA TRP A 226 14.73 -14.06 -2.95
C TRP A 226 13.52 -13.49 -3.67
N MET A 227 12.34 -13.67 -3.10
CA MET A 227 11.25 -12.75 -3.39
C MET A 227 11.63 -11.35 -2.88
N ASP A 228 11.21 -10.31 -3.59
CA ASP A 228 11.40 -8.92 -3.17
C ASP A 228 10.58 -8.53 -1.92
N ARG A 229 9.55 -9.33 -1.61
CA ARG A 229 8.59 -9.09 -0.52
C ARG A 229 8.18 -10.36 0.22
N ASN A 230 7.47 -10.19 1.32
CA ASN A 230 6.93 -11.29 2.10
C ASN A 230 5.70 -11.90 1.42
N LEU A 231 5.43 -13.19 1.66
CA LEU A 231 4.29 -13.90 1.10
C LEU A 231 2.96 -13.24 1.53
N GLY A 232 2.18 -12.82 0.54
CA GLY A 232 0.91 -12.11 0.73
C GLY A 232 1.02 -10.58 0.85
N ALA A 233 2.22 -10.00 0.76
CA ALA A 233 2.40 -8.55 0.70
C ALA A 233 2.08 -8.03 -0.72
N VAL A 234 1.48 -6.86 -0.86
CA VAL A 234 1.20 -6.29 -2.21
C VAL A 234 2.22 -5.25 -2.66
N SER A 235 3.21 -4.95 -1.80
CA SER A 235 4.34 -4.06 -2.10
C SER A 235 5.60 -4.54 -1.39
N ALA A 236 6.74 -4.35 -2.03
CA ALA A 236 8.06 -4.58 -1.45
C ALA A 236 8.61 -3.32 -0.73
N SER A 237 8.01 -2.16 -0.98
CA SER A 237 8.57 -0.87 -0.59
C SER A 237 8.12 -0.44 0.81
N ILE A 238 9.03 0.22 1.54
CA ILE A 238 8.72 0.92 2.80
C ILE A 238 8.22 2.35 2.53
N THR A 239 8.57 2.94 1.38
CA THR A 239 8.45 4.38 1.13
C THR A 239 7.65 4.76 -0.11
N ALA A 240 7.20 3.77 -0.90
CA ALA A 240 6.42 3.99 -2.13
C ALA A 240 4.91 3.77 -1.89
N ASP A 241 4.15 3.59 -2.96
CA ASP A 241 2.77 3.15 -2.88
C ASP A 241 2.63 1.77 -2.19
N ASP A 242 1.46 1.58 -1.58
CA ASP A 242 1.10 0.40 -0.79
C ASP A 242 2.08 0.16 0.40
N TRP A 243 2.75 1.22 0.88
CA TRP A 243 3.71 1.15 2.00
C TRP A 243 3.10 0.61 3.30
N ASN A 244 1.78 0.71 3.47
CA ASN A 244 1.07 0.17 4.63
C ASN A 244 0.67 -1.30 4.48
N ARG A 245 0.71 -1.85 3.26
CA ARG A 245 0.30 -3.22 2.89
C ARG A 245 1.50 -4.10 2.48
N ASN A 246 2.69 -3.78 2.97
CA ASN A 246 3.96 -4.47 2.67
C ASN A 246 4.35 -5.56 3.70
N GLY A 247 3.57 -5.79 4.76
CA GLY A 247 3.90 -6.74 5.83
C GLY A 247 3.74 -8.23 5.45
N GLY A 248 2.71 -8.54 4.65
CA GLY A 248 2.35 -9.92 4.27
C GLY A 248 1.37 -10.60 5.22
N LEU A 249 1.13 -11.90 5.00
CA LEU A 249 0.28 -12.75 5.85
C LEU A 249 1.11 -13.54 6.86
N LEU A 250 0.48 -14.02 7.92
CA LEU A 250 1.13 -14.80 8.98
C LEU A 250 0.82 -16.29 8.86
N TYR A 251 1.72 -17.15 9.35
CA TYR A 251 1.59 -18.60 9.29
C TYR A 251 2.01 -19.22 10.62
N GLN A 252 1.26 -20.20 11.15
CA GLN A 252 1.84 -21.06 12.19
C GLN A 252 2.87 -21.97 11.56
N TRP A 253 4.00 -22.18 12.23
CA TRP A 253 5.11 -22.92 11.66
C TRP A 253 4.68 -24.33 11.23
N GLY A 254 4.99 -24.74 10.01
CA GLY A 254 4.61 -26.03 9.45
C GLY A 254 3.21 -26.09 8.81
N ARG A 255 2.43 -25.00 8.80
CA ARG A 255 1.12 -24.92 8.10
C ARG A 255 1.25 -24.32 6.70
N LYS A 256 0.29 -24.68 5.84
CA LYS A 256 0.15 -24.08 4.50
C LYS A 256 -0.78 -22.86 4.46
N ASP A 257 -1.68 -22.73 5.43
CA ASP A 257 -2.79 -21.77 5.38
C ASP A 257 -2.42 -20.44 6.04
N PRO A 258 -2.63 -19.30 5.36
CA PRO A 258 -2.35 -18.00 5.94
C PRO A 258 -3.39 -17.52 6.94
N ILE A 259 -2.93 -16.70 7.87
CA ILE A 259 -3.69 -15.95 8.86
C ILE A 259 -3.52 -14.45 8.55
N PRO A 260 -4.61 -13.73 8.24
CA PRO A 260 -4.54 -12.30 8.00
C PRO A 260 -4.27 -11.54 9.32
N PRO A 261 -3.34 -10.56 9.33
CA PRO A 261 -3.15 -9.66 10.47
C PRO A 261 -4.41 -8.87 10.89
N LEU A 262 -5.33 -8.61 9.95
CA LEU A 262 -6.52 -7.75 10.13
C LEU A 262 -6.19 -6.29 10.55
N VAL A 263 -4.93 -5.92 10.41
CA VAL A 263 -4.43 -4.56 10.57
C VAL A 263 -3.25 -4.35 9.62
N TYR A 264 -3.26 -3.23 8.90
CA TYR A 264 -2.16 -2.73 8.10
C TYR A 264 -1.35 -1.71 8.90
N ARG A 265 -0.16 -1.35 8.41
CA ARG A 265 0.69 -0.36 9.10
C ARG A 265 -0.03 1.00 9.20
N GLY A 266 0.16 1.69 10.33
CA GLY A 266 -0.51 2.96 10.62
C GLY A 266 -1.79 2.79 11.43
N ASN A 267 -2.01 1.60 11.98
CA ASN A 267 -3.26 1.19 12.65
C ASN A 267 -4.47 1.17 11.72
N ASP A 268 -4.31 0.85 10.44
CA ASP A 268 -5.43 0.73 9.51
C ASP A 268 -6.06 -0.66 9.64
N PHE A 269 -7.18 -0.76 10.36
CA PHE A 269 -7.87 -2.03 10.58
C PHE A 269 -8.65 -2.41 9.33
N TYR A 270 -8.48 -3.66 8.90
CA TYR A 270 -9.25 -4.27 7.82
C TYR A 270 -9.89 -5.59 8.28
N GLU A 271 -10.74 -6.15 7.45
CA GLU A 271 -11.56 -7.32 7.71
C GLU A 271 -11.47 -8.20 6.49
N VAL A 272 -11.67 -9.49 6.69
CA VAL A 272 -11.84 -10.41 5.59
C VAL A 272 -13.32 -10.78 5.45
N SER A 273 -13.76 -11.02 4.22
CA SER A 273 -15.10 -11.49 3.90
C SER A 273 -15.07 -12.72 3.02
N GLY A 274 -16.02 -13.63 3.18
CA GLY A 274 -16.18 -14.78 2.29
C GLY A 274 -17.31 -15.68 2.77
N SER A 275 -17.27 -16.95 2.37
CA SER A 275 -18.22 -17.96 2.88
C SER A 275 -18.10 -18.19 4.40
N VAL A 276 -16.99 -17.77 5.02
CA VAL A 276 -16.82 -17.75 6.49
C VAL A 276 -17.58 -16.61 7.19
N GLY A 277 -18.23 -15.72 6.42
CA GLY A 277 -18.77 -14.46 6.90
C GLY A 277 -17.69 -13.37 6.98
N ARG A 278 -17.90 -12.37 7.85
CA ARG A 278 -16.96 -11.26 8.08
C ARG A 278 -16.18 -11.47 9.37
N VAL A 279 -14.86 -11.30 9.30
CA VAL A 279 -13.96 -11.50 10.45
C VAL A 279 -13.14 -10.25 10.69
N ARG A 280 -13.19 -9.74 11.93
CA ARG A 280 -12.52 -8.50 12.34
C ARG A 280 -11.48 -8.75 13.42
N HIS A 281 -10.48 -7.88 13.46
CA HIS A 281 -9.52 -7.82 14.56
C HIS A 281 -10.24 -7.59 15.89
N ARG A 282 -9.77 -8.20 16.98
CA ARG A 282 -10.39 -8.09 18.32
C ARG A 282 -10.52 -6.65 18.83
N GLY A 283 -9.67 -5.75 18.34
CA GLY A 283 -9.68 -4.34 18.69
C GLY A 283 -10.73 -3.51 17.96
N ALA A 284 -11.49 -4.10 17.02
CA ALA A 284 -12.61 -3.43 16.37
C ALA A 284 -13.66 -2.97 17.40
N LYS A 285 -14.29 -1.82 17.15
CA LYS A 285 -15.36 -1.28 18.01
C LYS A 285 -16.76 -1.53 17.45
N ASN A 286 -16.84 -2.05 16.22
CA ASN A 286 -18.07 -2.51 15.61
C ASN A 286 -17.95 -3.98 15.21
N PHE A 287 -18.86 -4.82 15.71
CA PHE A 287 -18.98 -6.25 15.35
C PHE A 287 -20.34 -6.59 14.72
N THR A 288 -21.15 -5.60 14.33
CA THR A 288 -22.40 -5.84 13.61
C THR A 288 -22.11 -6.61 12.33
N GLY A 289 -22.73 -7.78 12.19
CA GLY A 289 -22.54 -8.68 11.04
C GLY A 289 -21.15 -9.31 10.93
N ALA A 290 -20.33 -9.28 11.98
CA ALA A 290 -18.96 -9.80 11.97
C ALA A 290 -18.61 -10.57 13.25
N THR A 291 -17.66 -11.50 13.15
CA THR A 291 -17.08 -12.19 14.31
C THR A 291 -15.67 -11.70 14.61
N SER A 292 -15.28 -11.77 15.89
CA SER A 292 -13.87 -11.59 16.29
C SER A 292 -13.04 -12.76 15.79
N PHE A 293 -11.84 -12.46 15.27
CA PHE A 293 -10.84 -13.46 14.93
C PHE A 293 -10.52 -14.38 16.12
N ASP A 294 -10.54 -13.86 17.35
CA ASP A 294 -10.27 -14.63 18.57
C ASP A 294 -11.27 -15.79 18.76
N ASN A 295 -12.50 -15.65 18.27
CA ASN A 295 -13.53 -16.69 18.35
C ASN A 295 -13.29 -17.85 17.36
N LEU A 296 -12.41 -17.66 16.38
CA LEU A 296 -12.07 -18.68 15.40
C LEU A 296 -10.98 -19.64 15.89
N ARG A 297 -10.30 -19.34 17.02
CA ARG A 297 -9.24 -20.18 17.56
C ARG A 297 -9.78 -21.58 17.92
N ARG A 298 -8.98 -22.61 17.66
CA ARG A 298 -9.29 -24.00 18.01
C ARG A 298 -8.37 -24.46 19.14
N TYR A 299 -8.96 -25.09 20.15
CA TYR A 299 -8.25 -25.67 21.28
C TYR A 299 -8.46 -27.19 21.25
N VAL A 300 -7.36 -27.93 21.26
CA VAL A 300 -7.36 -29.40 21.28
C VAL A 300 -6.85 -29.86 22.64
N LEU A 301 -7.54 -30.81 23.28
CA LEU A 301 -7.07 -31.41 24.53
C LEU A 301 -5.82 -32.25 24.27
N LEU A 302 -4.87 -32.25 25.22
CA LEU A 302 -3.57 -32.91 25.10
C LEU A 302 -3.69 -34.40 24.72
N SER A 303 -4.64 -35.12 25.32
CA SER A 303 -4.97 -36.52 25.04
C SER A 303 -5.35 -36.79 23.58
N ASN A 304 -5.90 -35.78 22.88
CA ASN A 304 -6.33 -35.88 21.49
C ASN A 304 -5.38 -35.19 20.50
N ALA A 305 -4.38 -34.46 20.99
CA ALA A 305 -3.46 -33.67 20.18
C ALA A 305 -2.40 -34.55 19.52
N THR A 306 -2.78 -35.22 18.43
CA THR A 306 -1.85 -35.96 17.56
C THR A 306 -1.63 -35.23 16.24
N ILE A 307 -0.49 -35.51 15.59
CA ILE A 307 -0.14 -34.94 14.26
C ILE A 307 -1.27 -35.15 13.24
N ALA A 308 -1.84 -36.35 13.18
CA ALA A 308 -2.93 -36.66 12.26
C ALA A 308 -4.20 -35.85 12.54
N ASN A 309 -4.64 -35.84 13.80
CA ASN A 309 -5.83 -35.10 14.20
C ASN A 309 -5.68 -33.60 13.94
N ASN A 310 -4.54 -33.03 14.30
CA ASN A 310 -4.35 -31.58 14.22
C ASN A 310 -4.07 -31.10 12.79
N ILE A 311 -3.40 -31.91 11.94
CA ILE A 311 -3.27 -31.61 10.51
C ILE A 311 -4.64 -31.64 9.84
N GLN A 312 -5.45 -32.68 10.07
CA GLN A 312 -6.82 -32.74 9.56
C GLN A 312 -7.65 -31.55 10.06
N LEU A 313 -7.57 -31.22 11.35
CA LEU A 313 -8.26 -30.06 11.93
C LEU A 313 -7.85 -28.75 11.23
N SER A 314 -6.55 -28.57 10.92
CA SER A 314 -6.04 -27.39 10.24
C SER A 314 -6.56 -27.24 8.82
N VAL A 315 -6.64 -28.35 8.07
CA VAL A 315 -7.21 -28.40 6.72
C VAL A 315 -8.70 -28.04 6.75
N ARG A 316 -9.42 -28.51 7.77
CA ARG A 316 -10.85 -28.23 7.95
C ARG A 316 -11.12 -26.80 8.45
N ASN A 317 -10.09 -26.10 8.96
CA ASN A 317 -10.21 -24.75 9.53
C ASN A 317 -9.05 -23.83 9.08
N PRO A 318 -8.98 -23.45 7.79
CA PRO A 318 -7.83 -22.73 7.26
C PRO A 318 -7.53 -21.40 7.97
N LEU A 319 -8.57 -20.64 8.37
CA LEU A 319 -8.45 -19.33 9.03
C LEU A 319 -8.22 -19.40 10.55
N SER A 320 -8.26 -20.58 11.16
CA SER A 320 -8.17 -20.73 12.62
C SER A 320 -6.73 -20.95 13.09
N LEU A 321 -6.31 -20.27 14.16
CA LEU A 321 -5.12 -20.70 14.93
C LEU A 321 -5.47 -21.92 15.77
N ILE A 322 -4.54 -22.88 15.86
CA ILE A 322 -4.70 -24.10 16.65
C ILE A 322 -3.75 -24.05 17.85
N TYR A 323 -4.28 -24.41 19.03
CA TYR A 323 -3.54 -24.53 20.28
C TYR A 323 -3.87 -25.85 20.98
N VAL A 324 -2.93 -26.34 21.78
CA VAL A 324 -3.13 -27.54 22.61
C VAL A 324 -3.29 -27.13 24.07
N ASN A 325 -4.41 -27.52 24.67
CA ASN A 325 -4.73 -27.31 26.07
C ASN A 325 -4.54 -28.58 26.88
N LYS A 326 -4.42 -28.43 28.20
CA LYS A 326 -4.50 -29.53 29.16
C LYS A 326 -5.84 -30.28 29.02
N ASP A 327 -5.89 -31.53 29.47
CA ASP A 327 -7.09 -32.37 29.35
C ASP A 327 -8.29 -31.87 30.16
N ASP A 328 -8.05 -31.14 31.24
CA ASP A 328 -9.07 -30.42 32.01
C ASP A 328 -9.48 -29.09 31.37
N ASN A 329 -8.89 -28.74 30.22
CA ASN A 329 -9.07 -27.50 29.47
C ASN A 329 -8.73 -26.22 30.25
N SER A 330 -7.94 -26.31 31.33
CA SER A 330 -7.59 -25.16 32.20
C SER A 330 -6.57 -24.17 31.60
N GLY A 331 -6.12 -24.39 30.36
CA GLY A 331 -5.17 -23.54 29.65
C GLY A 331 -4.16 -24.33 28.81
N PRO A 332 -3.12 -23.66 28.27
CA PRO A 332 -2.13 -24.28 27.40
C PRO A 332 -1.45 -25.50 28.04
N ALA A 333 -1.22 -26.53 27.24
CA ALA A 333 -0.46 -27.72 27.64
C ALA A 333 1.05 -27.49 27.45
N TYR A 334 1.82 -28.15 28.32
CA TYR A 334 3.27 -28.08 28.33
C TYR A 334 3.86 -29.49 28.47
N TYR A 335 4.93 -29.79 27.72
CA TYR A 335 5.66 -31.03 27.92
C TYR A 335 6.28 -31.06 29.32
N ASN A 336 6.13 -32.19 30.00
CA ASN A 336 6.65 -32.40 31.36
C ASN A 336 6.20 -31.30 32.36
N ASN A 337 5.07 -30.64 32.11
CA ASN A 337 4.57 -29.48 32.88
C ASN A 337 5.56 -28.30 32.98
N ASN A 338 6.52 -28.18 32.05
CA ASN A 338 7.48 -27.08 32.03
C ASN A 338 6.97 -25.92 31.16
N ALA A 339 6.77 -24.74 31.76
CA ALA A 339 6.22 -23.56 31.07
C ALA A 339 7.05 -23.10 29.85
N ASN A 340 8.33 -23.47 29.75
CA ASN A 340 9.18 -23.17 28.60
C ASN A 340 9.00 -24.15 27.43
N LEU A 341 8.24 -25.24 27.61
CA LEU A 341 8.07 -26.32 26.64
C LEU A 341 6.59 -26.45 26.23
N MET A 342 6.03 -25.38 25.69
CA MET A 342 4.63 -25.38 25.21
C MET A 342 4.45 -26.44 24.12
N VAL A 343 3.36 -27.21 24.20
CA VAL A 343 3.06 -28.25 23.20
C VAL A 343 2.82 -27.60 21.84
N ASN A 344 3.44 -28.17 20.80
CA ASN A 344 3.30 -27.71 19.42
C ASN A 344 1.82 -27.73 19.00
N TRP A 345 1.39 -26.80 18.13
CA TRP A 345 0.02 -26.78 17.63
C TRP A 345 -0.37 -28.09 16.92
N PHE A 346 0.61 -28.78 16.34
CA PHE A 346 0.43 -30.06 15.67
C PHE A 346 0.47 -31.28 16.61
N GLY A 347 0.64 -31.07 17.92
CA GLY A 347 0.59 -32.14 18.92
C GLY A 347 1.76 -33.13 18.87
N LYS A 348 1.50 -34.36 19.31
CA LYS A 348 2.47 -35.47 19.38
C LYS A 348 2.37 -36.39 18.17
N MET A 349 3.46 -37.10 17.84
CA MET A 349 3.43 -38.16 16.83
C MET A 349 3.62 -39.52 17.53
N PRO A 350 2.62 -40.42 17.50
CA PRO A 350 2.79 -41.78 18.00
C PRO A 350 4.00 -42.47 17.38
N GLY A 351 4.83 -43.11 18.20
CA GLY A 351 6.07 -43.78 17.74
C GLY A 351 7.27 -42.87 17.52
N LEU A 352 7.15 -41.55 17.72
CA LEU A 352 8.25 -40.59 17.65
C LEU A 352 8.39 -39.85 18.99
N SER A 353 9.61 -39.72 19.52
CA SER A 353 9.82 -38.99 20.78
C SER A 353 9.59 -37.49 20.60
N ASP A 354 9.13 -36.81 21.66
CA ASP A 354 8.84 -35.37 21.63
C ASP A 354 10.09 -34.52 21.25
N SER A 355 11.29 -35.01 21.54
CA SER A 355 12.58 -34.41 21.13
C SER A 355 12.94 -34.60 19.65
N LYS A 356 12.23 -35.47 18.92
CA LYS A 356 12.45 -35.78 17.50
C LYS A 356 11.35 -35.26 16.59
N LEU A 357 10.40 -34.48 17.11
CA LEU A 357 9.34 -33.85 16.31
C LEU A 357 9.89 -32.95 15.19
N THR A 358 11.14 -32.50 15.29
CA THR A 358 11.86 -31.81 14.20
C THR A 358 11.96 -32.64 12.92
N GLU A 359 12.03 -33.97 13.03
CA GLU A 359 12.14 -34.92 11.90
C GLU A 359 10.82 -35.07 11.11
N LEU A 360 9.71 -34.48 11.58
CA LEU A 360 8.47 -34.34 10.80
C LEU A 360 8.70 -33.52 9.53
N ASN A 361 9.67 -32.60 9.57
CA ASN A 361 10.16 -31.85 8.42
C ASN A 361 9.07 -31.14 7.59
N LEU A 362 8.10 -30.51 8.28
CA LEU A 362 6.89 -29.96 7.67
C LEU A 362 7.15 -28.92 6.58
N TRP A 363 8.23 -28.15 6.63
CA TRP A 363 8.61 -27.14 5.62
C TRP A 363 9.94 -27.44 4.91
N SER A 364 10.40 -28.70 4.92
CA SER A 364 11.65 -29.11 4.27
C SER A 364 12.90 -28.35 4.75
N ASP A 365 13.17 -28.47 6.04
CA ASP A 365 14.46 -28.20 6.65
C ASP A 365 15.58 -28.94 5.91
N ASN A 366 16.67 -28.22 5.63
CA ASN A 366 17.85 -28.77 4.99
C ASN A 366 18.52 -29.81 5.89
N ALA A 367 18.47 -29.69 7.21
CA ALA A 367 19.00 -30.73 8.09
C ALA A 367 18.02 -31.89 8.32
N GLN A 368 16.83 -31.88 7.70
CA GLN A 368 15.76 -32.85 7.91
C GLN A 368 15.38 -33.02 9.40
N GLY A 369 15.54 -31.96 10.19
CA GLY A 369 15.34 -31.97 11.64
C GLY A 369 16.41 -32.71 12.44
N ARG A 370 17.51 -33.12 11.82
CA ARG A 370 18.58 -33.90 12.45
C ARG A 370 19.79 -33.04 12.80
N ILE A 371 20.33 -33.27 13.98
CA ILE A 371 21.51 -32.55 14.48
C ILE A 371 22.81 -33.20 14.02
N SER A 372 23.89 -32.41 13.97
CA SER A 372 25.26 -32.87 13.76
C SER A 372 26.09 -32.64 15.01
N THR A 373 27.07 -33.51 15.29
CA THR A 373 28.02 -33.32 16.40
C THR A 373 29.01 -32.18 16.12
N ASN A 374 29.45 -32.06 14.86
CA ASN A 374 30.44 -31.05 14.42
C ASN A 374 29.77 -29.92 13.61
N TYR A 375 28.64 -29.41 14.14
CA TYR A 375 27.75 -28.50 13.43
C TYR A 375 28.38 -27.15 13.06
N ASN A 376 29.44 -26.69 13.75
CA ASN A 376 30.07 -25.40 13.44
C ASN A 376 31.14 -25.44 12.32
N THR A 377 31.28 -26.56 11.61
CA THR A 377 32.20 -26.70 10.47
C THR A 377 31.49 -26.55 9.14
N ASP A 378 32.16 -26.03 8.11
CA ASP A 378 31.60 -25.90 6.75
C ASP A 378 31.08 -27.24 6.18
N ALA A 379 31.68 -28.36 6.58
CA ALA A 379 31.24 -29.69 6.18
C ALA A 379 29.86 -30.08 6.76
N ALA A 380 29.43 -29.44 7.85
CA ALA A 380 28.13 -29.69 8.47
C ALA A 380 26.98 -28.90 7.85
N ALA A 381 27.27 -27.96 6.94
CA ALA A 381 26.25 -27.20 6.23
C ALA A 381 25.39 -28.13 5.36
N ALA A 382 24.14 -28.35 5.76
CA ALA A 382 23.26 -29.30 5.10
C ALA A 382 22.77 -28.78 3.73
N PRO A 383 22.70 -29.65 2.69
CA PRO A 383 22.22 -29.25 1.38
C PRO A 383 20.70 -29.07 1.36
N TYR A 384 20.23 -28.18 0.50
CA TYR A 384 18.82 -28.09 0.12
C TYR A 384 18.32 -29.40 -0.47
N ARG A 385 17.12 -29.82 -0.06
CA ARG A 385 16.42 -31.05 -0.51
C ARG A 385 15.00 -30.72 -0.95
N ASN A 386 14.30 -31.66 -1.58
CA ASN A 386 12.94 -31.45 -2.10
C ASN A 386 12.03 -30.73 -1.10
N LYS A 387 11.27 -29.77 -1.62
CA LYS A 387 10.23 -29.04 -0.89
C LYS A 387 9.20 -30.00 -0.27
N SER A 388 8.57 -29.61 0.83
CA SER A 388 7.56 -30.43 1.51
C SER A 388 6.18 -30.15 0.93
N ALA A 389 5.20 -31.00 1.25
CA ALA A 389 3.83 -30.80 0.81
C ALA A 389 3.12 -29.61 1.51
N TYR A 390 3.61 -29.18 2.68
CA TYR A 390 3.01 -28.13 3.52
C TYR A 390 3.69 -26.77 3.40
N ASP A 391 4.81 -26.67 2.69
CA ASP A 391 5.47 -25.39 2.44
C ASP A 391 4.48 -24.44 1.72
N PRO A 392 4.23 -23.24 2.27
CA PRO A 392 3.22 -22.32 1.77
C PRO A 392 3.65 -21.58 0.52
N CYS A 393 4.91 -21.62 0.10
CA CYS A 393 5.38 -20.84 -1.03
C CYS A 393 4.74 -21.31 -2.36
N PRO A 394 4.60 -20.41 -3.35
CA PRO A 394 4.12 -20.77 -4.69
C PRO A 394 5.04 -21.75 -5.44
N ASN A 395 4.62 -22.17 -6.63
CA ASN A 395 5.46 -23.01 -7.51
C ASN A 395 6.79 -22.30 -7.84
N GLY A 396 7.90 -23.04 -7.84
CA GLY A 396 9.24 -22.49 -8.03
C GLY A 396 9.85 -21.75 -6.83
N TRP A 397 9.13 -21.67 -5.70
CA TRP A 397 9.55 -20.97 -4.49
C TRP A 397 9.45 -21.86 -3.25
N ARG A 398 10.24 -21.59 -2.20
CA ARG A 398 10.23 -22.35 -0.93
C ARG A 398 10.60 -21.48 0.27
N ILE A 399 10.27 -21.94 1.47
CA ILE A 399 10.76 -21.34 2.72
C ILE A 399 12.27 -21.62 2.85
N PRO A 400 13.10 -20.63 3.19
CA PRO A 400 14.53 -20.83 3.40
C PRO A 400 14.81 -21.53 4.73
N SER A 401 15.93 -22.24 4.82
CA SER A 401 16.29 -23.09 5.96
C SER A 401 17.63 -22.66 6.55
N VAL A 402 17.78 -22.82 7.88
CA VAL A 402 19.08 -22.75 8.55
C VAL A 402 19.87 -24.02 8.19
N LEU A 403 21.17 -23.91 7.98
CA LEU A 403 21.98 -25.02 7.47
C LEU A 403 22.21 -26.18 8.47
N VAL A 404 21.78 -26.03 9.72
CA VAL A 404 21.84 -27.06 10.78
C VAL A 404 20.59 -26.99 11.66
N ALA A 405 20.16 -28.13 12.23
CA ALA A 405 19.06 -28.20 13.19
C ALA A 405 19.50 -28.19 14.66
N ASN A 406 20.78 -27.91 14.94
CA ASN A 406 21.27 -27.79 16.32
C ASN A 406 20.69 -26.53 16.98
N LEU A 407 20.17 -26.68 18.20
CA LEU A 407 19.72 -25.55 19.02
C LEU A 407 20.88 -24.94 19.83
N ALA A 408 21.79 -25.78 20.31
CA ALA A 408 22.92 -25.39 21.15
C ALA A 408 23.99 -26.49 21.19
N SER A 409 25.13 -26.16 21.81
CA SER A 409 26.19 -27.09 22.20
C SER A 409 25.78 -28.04 23.34
N GLY A 410 26.67 -29.00 23.65
CA GLY A 410 26.54 -29.90 24.81
C GLY A 410 26.37 -29.18 26.16
N GLY A 411 26.83 -27.92 26.24
CA GLY A 411 26.69 -27.06 27.43
C GLY A 411 25.49 -26.12 27.37
N TYR A 412 24.51 -26.35 26.50
CA TYR A 412 23.32 -25.50 26.32
C TYR A 412 23.61 -24.05 25.89
N VAL A 413 24.76 -23.82 25.25
CA VAL A 413 25.11 -22.53 24.66
C VAL A 413 24.68 -22.50 23.20
N ASP A 414 23.84 -21.53 22.82
CA ASP A 414 23.44 -21.31 21.43
C ASP A 414 24.58 -20.63 20.65
N ASP A 415 25.52 -21.43 20.20
CA ASP A 415 26.76 -21.07 19.50
C ASP A 415 26.70 -21.42 18.00
N ILE A 416 25.51 -21.49 17.43
CA ILE A 416 25.31 -21.70 16.00
C ILE A 416 25.87 -20.50 15.23
N ARG A 417 26.61 -20.76 14.14
CA ARG A 417 27.13 -19.70 13.27
C ARG A 417 26.02 -18.84 12.68
N VAL A 418 26.20 -17.52 12.74
CA VAL A 418 25.22 -16.56 12.21
C VAL A 418 25.02 -16.69 10.71
N ASP A 419 26.08 -16.94 9.93
CA ASP A 419 26.00 -17.14 8.48
C ASP A 419 25.20 -18.38 8.05
N TYR A 420 24.91 -19.31 8.96
CA TYR A 420 24.03 -20.44 8.65
C TYR A 420 22.56 -20.08 8.61
N SER A 421 22.17 -18.95 9.20
CA SER A 421 20.85 -18.40 8.97
C SER A 421 20.78 -17.87 7.54
N PRO A 422 19.71 -18.16 6.77
CA PRO A 422 19.53 -17.54 5.46
C PRO A 422 19.36 -16.02 5.56
N PHE A 423 18.99 -15.50 6.74
CA PHE A 423 18.89 -14.07 7.02
C PHE A 423 20.14 -13.50 7.68
N GLY A 424 21.19 -14.29 7.93
CA GLY A 424 22.40 -13.87 8.63
C GLY A 424 23.31 -12.95 7.81
N VAL A 425 24.25 -12.30 8.49
CA VAL A 425 25.37 -11.59 7.85
C VAL A 425 26.52 -12.56 7.55
N ARG A 426 27.41 -12.22 6.61
CA ARG A 426 28.57 -13.04 6.20
C ARG A 426 29.65 -13.07 7.28
N THR A 427 29.41 -13.84 8.34
CA THR A 427 30.34 -14.06 9.45
C THR A 427 30.16 -15.46 10.02
N ASN A 428 31.26 -16.14 10.29
CA ASN A 428 31.25 -17.41 11.01
C ASN A 428 31.16 -17.23 12.54
N THR A 429 30.93 -16.00 13.00
CA THR A 429 30.77 -15.69 14.44
C THR A 429 29.58 -16.49 15.00
N PRO A 430 29.77 -17.25 16.09
CA PRO A 430 28.67 -17.90 16.81
C PRO A 430 27.63 -16.91 17.35
N LYS A 431 26.36 -17.28 17.39
CA LYS A 431 25.25 -16.42 17.86
C LYS A 431 25.50 -15.84 19.25
N ASN A 432 25.88 -16.65 20.23
CA ASN A 432 26.19 -16.19 21.59
C ASN A 432 27.28 -15.10 21.60
N VAL A 433 28.31 -15.23 20.77
CA VAL A 433 29.40 -14.25 20.64
C VAL A 433 28.92 -12.98 19.93
N PHE A 434 28.10 -13.14 18.89
CA PHE A 434 27.48 -12.02 18.17
C PHE A 434 26.62 -11.16 19.11
N GLU A 435 25.84 -11.81 19.96
CA GLU A 435 24.97 -11.16 20.94
C GLU A 435 25.76 -10.55 22.11
N SER A 436 26.78 -11.25 22.64
CA SER A 436 27.63 -10.73 23.72
C SER A 436 28.44 -9.49 23.30
N ASN A 437 28.78 -9.39 22.02
CA ASN A 437 29.43 -8.23 21.43
C ASN A 437 28.45 -7.12 21.01
N THR A 438 27.17 -7.26 21.36
CA THR A 438 26.07 -6.33 21.05
C THR A 438 25.87 -6.02 19.56
N TYR A 439 26.34 -6.88 18.66
CA TYR A 439 26.19 -6.68 17.21
C TYR A 439 24.74 -6.77 16.73
N HIS A 440 23.84 -7.31 17.56
CA HIS A 440 22.39 -7.29 17.31
C HIS A 440 21.76 -5.91 17.54
N ILE A 441 22.45 -4.98 18.21
CA ILE A 441 21.98 -3.60 18.40
C ILE A 441 22.50 -2.76 17.23
N ILE A 442 21.59 -2.28 16.39
CA ILE A 442 21.96 -1.40 15.28
C ILE A 442 22.34 -0.04 15.87
N LYS A 443 23.52 0.45 15.52
CA LYS A 443 24.03 1.75 15.98
C LYS A 443 23.53 2.89 15.09
N PRO A 444 23.43 4.13 15.62
CA PRO A 444 22.99 5.30 14.85
C PRO A 444 23.95 5.69 13.71
N THR A 445 25.20 5.23 13.77
CA THR A 445 26.23 5.42 12.74
C THR A 445 27.07 4.15 12.60
N ASP A 446 27.91 4.08 11.56
CA ASP A 446 28.85 2.97 11.36
C ASP A 446 30.10 3.05 12.27
N SER A 447 30.18 4.03 13.17
CA SER A 447 31.31 4.20 14.08
C SER A 447 31.43 3.02 15.06
N GLY A 448 32.58 2.35 15.04
CA GLY A 448 32.83 1.18 15.89
C GLY A 448 31.88 0.01 15.62
N VAL A 449 31.41 -0.13 14.38
CA VAL A 449 30.59 -1.25 13.89
C VAL A 449 31.47 -2.18 13.03
N PRO A 450 31.37 -3.52 13.14
CA PRO A 450 32.08 -4.44 12.27
C PRO A 450 31.73 -4.24 10.78
N SER A 451 32.67 -4.52 9.88
CA SER A 451 32.49 -4.30 8.42
C SER A 451 31.28 -5.01 7.82
N PHE A 452 30.88 -6.16 8.37
CA PHE A 452 29.70 -6.91 7.92
C PHE A 452 28.37 -6.33 8.44
N MET A 453 28.40 -5.34 9.35
CA MET A 453 27.23 -4.64 9.90
C MET A 453 27.16 -3.15 9.50
N THR A 454 28.12 -2.63 8.74
CA THR A 454 28.07 -1.24 8.26
C THR A 454 26.90 -1.06 7.28
N ASN A 455 26.41 0.17 7.12
CA ASN A 455 25.28 0.50 6.24
C ASN A 455 23.97 -0.26 6.56
N PHE A 456 23.78 -0.76 7.77
CA PHE A 456 22.45 -1.17 8.23
C PHE A 456 21.57 0.08 8.35
N LYS A 457 20.61 0.23 7.44
CA LYS A 457 19.64 1.34 7.48
C LYS A 457 18.30 0.86 8.00
N LEU A 458 17.62 1.72 8.76
CA LEU A 458 16.24 1.49 9.17
C LEU A 458 15.42 2.78 9.10
N TYR A 459 14.13 2.59 8.86
CA TYR A 459 13.10 3.62 8.97
C TYR A 459 12.41 3.41 10.33
N PRO A 460 12.60 4.31 11.31
CA PRO A 460 12.03 4.14 12.64
C PRO A 460 10.51 3.93 12.56
N ASN A 461 10.00 2.90 13.24
CA ASN A 461 8.60 2.43 13.24
C ASN A 461 8.08 1.85 11.92
N PHE A 462 8.90 1.70 10.87
CA PHE A 462 8.44 1.18 9.56
C PHE A 462 9.16 -0.09 9.11
N GLY A 463 10.47 -0.22 9.33
CA GLY A 463 11.22 -1.40 8.91
C GLY A 463 12.69 -1.13 8.63
N PHE A 464 13.35 -2.07 7.96
CA PHE A 464 14.77 -2.03 7.65
C PHE A 464 15.04 -2.03 6.15
N ASP A 465 16.04 -1.28 5.74
CA ASP A 465 16.63 -1.33 4.40
C ASP A 465 18.06 -1.85 4.51
N LEU A 466 18.21 -3.13 4.16
CA LEU A 466 19.49 -3.82 4.16
C LEU A 466 20.01 -4.04 2.74
N SER A 467 19.58 -3.21 1.77
CA SER A 467 20.01 -3.28 0.37
C SER A 467 21.49 -2.99 0.13
N ASN A 468 22.21 -2.51 1.16
CA ASN A 468 23.65 -2.28 1.10
C ASN A 468 24.38 -2.64 2.41
N ALA A 469 23.80 -3.52 3.23
CA ALA A 469 24.36 -3.97 4.50
C ALA A 469 25.71 -4.68 4.30
N GLY A 470 26.79 -4.15 4.90
CA GLY A 470 28.15 -4.65 4.72
C GLY A 470 28.62 -4.67 3.26
N GLY A 471 28.07 -3.79 2.41
CA GLY A 471 28.31 -3.78 0.96
C GLY A 471 27.60 -4.90 0.21
N GLN A 472 26.56 -5.50 0.80
CA GLN A 472 25.75 -6.57 0.21
C GLN A 472 24.28 -6.17 0.19
N ASN A 473 23.56 -6.56 -0.87
CA ASN A 473 22.12 -6.36 -0.94
C ASN A 473 21.40 -7.50 -0.24
N MET A 474 21.01 -7.36 1.02
CA MET A 474 20.20 -8.36 1.73
C MET A 474 18.68 -8.17 1.50
N GLY A 475 18.28 -7.05 0.89
CA GLY A 475 16.89 -6.69 0.61
C GLY A 475 16.26 -5.78 1.68
N MET A 476 14.97 -5.48 1.48
CA MET A 476 14.17 -4.66 2.40
C MET A 476 13.31 -5.53 3.32
N PHE A 477 13.13 -5.12 4.57
CA PHE A 477 12.39 -5.85 5.60
C PHE A 477 11.37 -4.92 6.28
N PRO A 478 10.17 -4.76 5.69
CA PRO A 478 9.08 -4.02 6.30
C PRO A 478 8.57 -4.72 7.57
N GLY A 479 8.06 -3.95 8.54
CA GLY A 479 7.39 -4.48 9.71
C GLY A 479 6.20 -5.37 9.35
N THR A 480 6.18 -6.58 9.91
CA THR A 480 5.20 -7.66 9.67
C THR A 480 4.30 -7.92 10.86
N GLY A 481 4.72 -7.50 12.06
CA GLY A 481 4.20 -8.00 13.33
C GLY A 481 4.27 -9.52 13.45
N GLY A 482 3.48 -10.06 14.37
CA GLY A 482 3.32 -11.50 14.60
C GLY A 482 2.24 -11.77 15.65
N ILE A 483 1.81 -13.02 15.79
CA ILE A 483 0.84 -13.44 16.81
C ILE A 483 1.53 -14.41 17.76
N SER A 484 1.59 -14.04 19.05
CA SER A 484 2.25 -14.85 20.08
C SER A 484 1.32 -15.12 21.25
N LEU A 485 1.11 -16.39 21.57
CA LEU A 485 0.27 -16.77 22.71
C LEU A 485 0.90 -16.34 24.04
N LEU A 486 2.21 -16.53 24.19
CA LEU A 486 2.91 -16.26 25.46
C LEU A 486 3.26 -14.78 25.63
N ALA A 487 3.65 -14.08 24.57
CA ALA A 487 4.06 -12.67 24.67
C ALA A 487 2.88 -11.70 24.57
N HIS A 488 1.85 -12.06 23.81
CA HIS A 488 0.74 -11.17 23.49
C HIS A 488 -0.63 -11.81 23.70
N GLN A 489 -0.75 -12.90 24.46
CA GLN A 489 -2.04 -13.57 24.71
C GLN A 489 -2.80 -13.97 23.43
N GLY A 490 -2.05 -14.26 22.35
CA GLY A 490 -2.58 -14.61 21.04
C GLY A 490 -3.04 -13.41 20.22
N GLN A 491 -2.69 -12.19 20.63
CA GLN A 491 -2.94 -10.97 19.90
C GLN A 491 -1.84 -10.73 18.86
N TYR A 492 -2.21 -9.99 17.82
CA TYR A 492 -1.24 -9.41 16.90
C TYR A 492 -0.38 -8.39 17.64
N SER A 493 0.93 -8.46 17.45
CA SER A 493 1.94 -7.58 18.05
C SER A 493 1.91 -6.19 17.42
N ASP A 494 2.92 -5.36 17.71
CA ASP A 494 3.09 -4.11 16.95
C ASP A 494 3.33 -4.37 15.45
N GLN A 495 2.99 -3.39 14.62
CA GLN A 495 3.06 -3.48 13.14
C GLN A 495 4.47 -3.18 12.60
N HIS A 496 5.41 -2.78 13.47
CA HIS A 496 6.73 -2.32 13.05
C HIS A 496 7.83 -3.37 13.24
N GLN A 497 7.65 -4.34 14.13
CA GLN A 497 8.55 -5.49 14.25
C GLN A 497 8.52 -6.36 13.00
N VAL A 498 9.66 -6.97 12.68
CA VAL A 498 9.80 -7.96 11.61
C VAL A 498 9.94 -9.33 12.26
N ALA A 499 9.07 -10.27 11.93
CA ALA A 499 9.17 -11.66 12.36
C ALA A 499 8.99 -12.58 11.14
N LEU A 500 10.08 -13.22 10.68
CA LEU A 500 10.05 -14.13 9.53
C LEU A 500 10.48 -15.54 9.91
N TRP A 501 9.71 -16.53 9.51
CA TRP A 501 10.06 -17.93 9.71
C TRP A 501 11.22 -18.40 8.82
N THR A 502 11.95 -19.40 9.35
CA THR A 502 12.71 -20.35 8.54
C THR A 502 12.03 -21.72 8.57
N ALA A 503 12.42 -22.60 7.65
CA ALA A 503 11.96 -23.99 7.62
C ALA A 503 12.58 -24.88 8.71
N THR A 504 13.49 -24.36 9.54
CA THR A 504 14.27 -25.18 10.48
C THR A 504 13.67 -25.14 11.88
N MET A 505 13.26 -26.32 12.37
CA MET A 505 12.90 -26.56 13.76
C MET A 505 14.11 -27.17 14.47
N PRO A 506 14.84 -26.42 15.31
CA PRO A 506 16.03 -26.94 15.98
C PRO A 506 15.70 -27.78 17.21
N LYS A 507 16.67 -28.59 17.66
CA LYS A 507 16.58 -29.37 18.91
C LYS A 507 17.91 -29.43 19.67
N PHE A 508 17.83 -29.74 20.96
CA PHE A 508 18.99 -30.12 21.77
C PHE A 508 19.50 -31.52 21.41
N PHE A 509 20.69 -31.84 21.90
CA PHE A 509 21.35 -33.14 21.73
C PHE A 509 20.72 -34.26 22.57
N ASP A 510 19.84 -33.92 23.50
CA ASP A 510 19.25 -34.83 24.49
C ASP A 510 17.76 -35.12 24.23
N ALA A 511 17.05 -35.53 25.28
CA ALA A 511 15.63 -35.86 25.24
C ALA A 511 14.70 -34.64 25.42
N THR A 512 15.21 -33.40 25.42
CA THR A 512 14.38 -32.20 25.57
C THR A 512 13.41 -32.07 24.38
N PRO A 513 12.09 -31.92 24.63
CA PRO A 513 11.09 -31.71 23.59
C PRO A 513 11.41 -30.53 22.67
N ALA A 514 11.21 -30.71 21.36
CA ALA A 514 11.37 -29.64 20.39
C ALA A 514 10.05 -28.86 20.25
N ILE A 515 10.08 -27.55 20.49
CA ILE A 515 8.85 -26.72 20.60
C ILE A 515 8.89 -25.41 19.79
N SER A 516 10.04 -25.08 19.20
CA SER A 516 10.29 -23.81 18.54
C SER A 516 10.98 -23.99 17.20
N ALA A 517 10.86 -22.98 16.33
CA ALA A 517 11.55 -22.90 15.05
C ALA A 517 12.43 -21.65 14.99
N ARG A 518 13.47 -21.68 14.14
CA ARG A 518 14.34 -20.53 13.90
C ARG A 518 13.61 -19.48 13.06
N SER A 519 13.87 -18.21 13.37
CA SER A 519 13.27 -17.06 12.72
C SER A 519 14.26 -15.89 12.63
N LEU A 520 13.98 -14.94 11.73
CA LEU A 520 14.49 -13.58 11.82
C LEU A 520 13.56 -12.78 12.72
N PHE A 521 14.13 -12.02 13.66
CA PHE A 521 13.39 -11.05 14.46
C PHE A 521 14.11 -9.70 14.45
N MET A 522 13.39 -8.63 14.12
CA MET A 522 13.95 -7.26 14.08
C MET A 522 12.97 -6.27 14.70
N ILE A 523 13.50 -5.24 15.35
CA ILE A 523 12.69 -4.19 16.00
C ILE A 523 13.23 -2.83 15.55
N PRO A 524 12.43 -1.97 14.89
CA PRO A 524 12.80 -0.60 14.58
C PRO A 524 12.03 0.42 15.45
N ASP A 525 11.85 0.16 16.75
CA ASP A 525 10.88 0.89 17.59
C ASP A 525 11.50 2.15 18.21
N ARG A 526 11.10 3.31 17.71
CA ARG A 526 11.55 4.62 18.21
C ARG A 526 10.99 4.95 19.60
N GLN A 527 9.82 4.41 19.96
CA GLN A 527 9.09 4.81 21.15
C GLN A 527 9.70 4.26 22.45
N GLN A 528 10.64 3.32 22.35
CA GLN A 528 11.35 2.76 23.51
C GLN A 528 12.40 3.73 24.07
N ASN A 529 12.67 3.62 25.36
CA ASN A 529 13.65 4.48 26.07
C ASN A 529 15.10 3.98 26.00
N ASP A 530 15.34 2.85 25.33
CA ASP A 530 16.65 2.24 25.13
C ASP A 530 17.64 3.25 24.50
N VAL A 531 18.93 3.14 24.85
CA VAL A 531 20.02 3.94 24.30
C VAL A 531 20.92 3.03 23.46
N PRO A 532 20.80 3.05 22.12
CA PRO A 532 21.56 2.16 21.26
C PRO A 532 23.07 2.41 21.26
N ASP A 533 23.47 3.66 21.50
CA ASP A 533 24.87 4.07 21.58
C ASP A 533 25.07 5.04 22.76
N PRO A 534 25.87 4.66 23.78
CA PRO A 534 26.18 5.53 24.90
C PRO A 534 26.80 6.88 24.51
N ASN A 535 27.45 6.98 23.35
CA ASN A 535 28.02 8.25 22.85
C ASN A 535 26.95 9.20 22.27
N GLN A 536 25.72 8.72 22.05
CA GLN A 536 24.60 9.52 21.58
C GLN A 536 23.37 9.34 22.49
N PRO A 537 23.41 9.77 23.77
CA PRO A 537 22.39 9.46 24.77
C PRO A 537 20.99 10.03 24.48
N ASN A 538 20.89 11.01 23.59
CA ASN A 538 19.64 11.64 23.14
C ASN A 538 18.96 10.89 21.98
N VAL A 539 19.65 9.92 21.39
CA VAL A 539 19.08 9.02 20.39
C VAL A 539 18.50 7.82 21.12
N LYS A 540 17.17 7.72 21.10
CA LYS A 540 16.40 6.70 21.82
C LYS A 540 15.71 5.76 20.85
N GLY A 541 15.41 4.57 21.34
CA GLY A 541 14.66 3.55 20.62
C GLY A 541 15.35 2.20 20.69
N ARG A 542 14.58 1.16 20.40
CA ARG A 542 15.01 -0.23 20.36
C ARG A 542 15.19 -0.64 18.91
N TYR A 543 16.46 -0.73 18.49
CA TYR A 543 16.86 -1.07 17.12
C TYR A 543 17.63 -2.40 17.11
N TRP A 544 16.91 -3.51 16.98
CA TRP A 544 17.47 -4.86 17.13
C TRP A 544 17.40 -5.70 15.85
N TYR A 545 18.37 -6.60 15.69
CA TYR A 545 18.51 -7.55 14.60
C TYR A 545 18.99 -8.92 15.09
N PHE A 546 18.09 -9.90 15.09
CA PHE A 546 18.34 -11.28 15.53
C PHE A 546 18.10 -12.27 14.37
N PRO A 547 19.13 -12.64 13.60
CA PRO A 547 18.99 -13.53 12.44
C PRO A 547 18.77 -15.01 12.80
N LEU A 548 18.97 -15.39 14.07
CA LEU A 548 18.80 -16.74 14.61
C LEU A 548 17.86 -16.74 15.83
N ALA A 549 16.88 -15.84 15.85
CA ALA A 549 15.84 -15.85 16.88
C ALA A 549 15.07 -17.18 16.87
N THR A 550 14.33 -17.45 17.94
CA THR A 550 13.44 -18.61 18.05
C THR A 550 12.04 -18.14 18.39
N ALA A 551 11.04 -18.82 17.83
CA ALA A 551 9.65 -18.62 18.19
C ALA A 551 8.92 -19.96 18.25
N ASN A 552 7.95 -20.07 19.15
CA ASN A 552 7.17 -21.29 19.36
C ASN A 552 6.37 -21.60 18.10
N THR A 553 6.28 -22.89 17.73
CA THR A 553 5.59 -23.29 16.49
C THR A 553 4.12 -22.88 16.46
N SER A 554 3.48 -22.73 17.62
CA SER A 554 2.08 -22.28 17.76
C SER A 554 1.88 -20.78 17.58
N ASN A 555 2.95 -19.98 17.51
CA ASN A 555 2.89 -18.57 17.11
C ASN A 555 2.64 -18.45 15.61
N ALA A 556 2.20 -17.28 15.13
CA ALA A 556 2.11 -17.00 13.70
C ALA A 556 3.02 -15.82 13.32
N ASN A 557 3.97 -16.06 12.42
CA ASN A 557 4.90 -15.06 11.88
C ASN A 557 4.81 -15.06 10.34
N ALA A 558 5.35 -14.03 9.70
CA ALA A 558 5.35 -13.93 8.24
C ALA A 558 6.39 -14.88 7.61
N CYS A 559 6.27 -15.08 6.31
CA CYS A 559 7.16 -15.92 5.51
C CYS A 559 7.73 -15.13 4.33
N ARG A 560 9.02 -15.34 4.01
CA ARG A 560 9.64 -14.85 2.77
C ARG A 560 10.29 -16.02 2.06
N CYS A 561 9.97 -16.18 0.78
CA CYS A 561 10.42 -17.32 0.00
C CYS A 561 11.73 -17.03 -0.73
N ILE A 562 12.51 -18.09 -0.94
CA ILE A 562 13.62 -18.14 -1.90
C ILE A 562 13.23 -18.97 -3.12
N LYS A 563 13.89 -18.74 -4.25
CA LYS A 563 13.77 -19.59 -5.43
C LYS A 563 14.13 -21.02 -5.03
N ASP A 564 13.26 -21.97 -5.34
CA ASP A 564 13.54 -23.37 -5.05
C ASP A 564 14.63 -23.88 -6.00
N PRO A 565 15.80 -24.30 -5.50
CA PRO A 565 16.88 -24.75 -6.38
C PRO A 565 16.64 -26.15 -6.97
N LEU A 566 15.52 -26.82 -6.64
CA LEU A 566 15.28 -28.23 -6.98
C LEU A 566 14.01 -28.51 -7.79
N TYR A 567 13.03 -27.60 -7.90
CA TYR A 567 11.73 -27.92 -8.51
C TYR A 567 11.82 -28.39 -9.97
N VAL A 568 12.69 -27.79 -10.79
CA VAL A 568 12.97 -28.26 -12.15
C VAL A 568 13.87 -29.50 -12.13
N VAL A 569 14.98 -29.43 -11.38
CA VAL A 569 16.03 -30.47 -11.38
C VAL A 569 15.50 -31.82 -10.91
N ASN A 570 14.58 -31.82 -9.95
CA ASN A 570 13.96 -33.02 -9.39
C ASN A 570 12.52 -33.22 -9.89
N SER A 571 12.13 -32.59 -11.00
CA SER A 571 10.90 -32.87 -11.77
C SER A 571 9.59 -32.72 -10.98
N TYR A 572 9.46 -31.66 -10.18
CA TYR A 572 8.21 -31.29 -9.49
C TYR A 572 7.76 -29.85 -9.81
N ASP A 573 7.89 -29.45 -11.08
CA ASP A 573 7.41 -28.15 -11.57
C ASP A 573 5.92 -28.19 -11.92
N PHE A 574 5.14 -27.27 -11.34
CA PHE A 574 3.70 -27.11 -11.56
C PHE A 574 3.37 -25.70 -12.06
N PRO A 575 3.61 -25.40 -13.35
CA PRO A 575 3.28 -24.11 -13.93
C PRO A 575 1.80 -23.76 -13.72
N THR A 576 1.52 -22.52 -13.33
CA THR A 576 0.15 -22.04 -13.18
C THR A 576 -0.55 -22.02 -14.54
N GLU A 577 -1.74 -22.62 -14.59
CA GLU A 577 -2.63 -22.54 -15.73
C GLU A 577 -3.50 -21.28 -15.61
N TYR A 578 -3.49 -20.45 -16.64
CA TYR A 578 -4.22 -19.19 -16.67
C TYR A 578 -5.49 -19.29 -17.52
N MET A 579 -6.50 -18.53 -17.12
CA MET A 579 -7.72 -18.38 -17.90
C MET A 579 -7.45 -17.57 -19.17
N VAL A 580 -8.12 -17.93 -20.27
CA VAL A 580 -8.15 -17.09 -21.47
C VAL A 580 -8.77 -15.74 -21.08
N SER A 581 -8.16 -14.64 -21.52
CA SER A 581 -8.70 -13.31 -21.24
C SER A 581 -10.07 -13.16 -21.89
N GLU A 582 -11.06 -12.78 -21.08
CA GLU A 582 -12.25 -12.12 -21.57
C GLU A 582 -11.86 -10.71 -22.06
N THR A 583 -12.79 -10.05 -22.72
CA THR A 583 -12.65 -8.65 -23.11
C THR A 583 -12.49 -7.77 -21.87
N ASN A 584 -11.32 -7.17 -21.71
CA ASN A 584 -10.95 -6.36 -20.57
C ASN A 584 -10.46 -4.97 -21.04
N TYR A 585 -10.81 -3.91 -20.31
CA TYR A 585 -10.48 -2.54 -20.67
C TYR A 585 -10.02 -1.75 -19.45
N THR A 586 -8.72 -1.44 -19.38
CA THR A 586 -8.09 -0.69 -18.28
C THR A 586 -7.51 0.65 -18.72
N VAL A 587 -7.60 0.98 -20.02
CA VAL A 587 -7.06 2.21 -20.60
C VAL A 587 -7.68 3.43 -19.92
N GLY A 588 -6.83 4.35 -19.48
CA GLY A 588 -7.24 5.60 -18.85
C GLY A 588 -7.80 5.47 -17.42
N LEU A 589 -7.70 4.30 -16.78
CA LEU A 589 -8.17 4.11 -15.39
C LEU A 589 -7.52 5.12 -14.41
N ASP A 590 -6.25 5.47 -14.65
CA ASP A 590 -5.47 6.42 -13.85
C ASP A 590 -5.56 7.88 -14.34
N ASN A 591 -6.36 8.18 -15.38
CA ASN A 591 -6.57 9.57 -15.85
C ASN A 591 -7.19 10.44 -14.74
N PRO A 592 -6.97 11.76 -14.70
CA PRO A 592 -7.51 12.62 -13.64
C PRO A 592 -9.05 12.77 -13.74
N ASN A 593 -9.69 13.11 -12.61
CA ASN A 593 -11.10 13.52 -12.59
C ASN A 593 -11.29 15.03 -12.78
N THR A 594 -10.23 15.82 -12.54
CA THR A 594 -10.24 17.27 -12.69
C THR A 594 -9.25 17.72 -13.75
N TYR A 595 -9.73 18.54 -14.69
CA TYR A 595 -8.93 19.17 -15.73
C TYR A 595 -8.79 20.64 -15.38
N GLN A 596 -7.63 20.98 -14.81
CA GLN A 596 -7.30 22.35 -14.43
C GLN A 596 -6.59 23.06 -15.56
N VAL A 597 -7.07 24.27 -15.89
CA VAL A 597 -6.48 25.18 -16.88
C VAL A 597 -6.59 26.62 -16.37
N VAL A 598 -5.77 27.51 -16.90
CA VAL A 598 -5.85 28.96 -16.62
C VAL A 598 -6.64 29.62 -17.74
N LYS A 599 -7.47 30.62 -17.42
CA LYS A 599 -8.20 31.40 -18.43
C LYS A 599 -7.22 32.00 -19.45
N ASN A 600 -7.66 32.12 -20.69
CA ASN A 600 -6.86 32.61 -21.81
C ASN A 600 -7.59 33.76 -22.50
N THR A 601 -6.85 34.69 -23.10
CA THR A 601 -7.41 35.81 -23.88
C THR A 601 -8.02 35.38 -25.20
N ALA A 602 -7.65 34.19 -25.68
CA ALA A 602 -8.26 33.53 -26.83
C ALA A 602 -9.09 32.33 -26.38
N GLU A 603 -10.05 31.94 -27.22
CA GLU A 603 -10.79 30.69 -27.07
C GLU A 603 -9.81 29.51 -27.15
N PHE A 604 -10.06 28.48 -26.35
CA PHE A 604 -9.24 27.27 -26.37
C PHE A 604 -10.06 26.03 -26.02
N THR A 605 -9.55 24.86 -26.39
CA THR A 605 -10.23 23.58 -26.16
C THR A 605 -9.49 22.76 -25.11
N VAL A 606 -10.24 22.21 -24.16
CA VAL A 606 -9.78 21.19 -23.22
C VAL A 606 -10.23 19.82 -23.72
N GLU A 607 -9.29 18.88 -23.81
CA GLU A 607 -9.56 17.51 -24.23
C GLU A 607 -9.69 16.58 -23.02
N ILE A 608 -10.80 15.84 -22.94
CA ILE A 608 -11.06 14.87 -21.87
C ILE A 608 -11.22 13.48 -22.50
N PRO A 609 -10.26 12.55 -22.32
CA PRO A 609 -10.39 11.18 -22.82
C PRO A 609 -11.53 10.43 -22.13
N VAL A 610 -12.39 9.77 -22.92
CA VAL A 610 -13.56 9.05 -22.40
C VAL A 610 -13.22 7.68 -21.79
N SER A 611 -12.03 7.17 -22.08
CA SER A 611 -11.60 5.80 -21.71
C SER A 611 -11.77 5.48 -20.22
N LYS A 612 -11.61 6.48 -19.35
CA LYS A 612 -11.80 6.31 -17.90
C LYS A 612 -13.19 5.83 -17.53
N ALA A 613 -14.23 6.31 -18.23
CA ALA A 613 -15.61 5.91 -17.98
C ALA A 613 -15.79 4.39 -18.14
N PHE A 614 -15.28 3.84 -19.24
CA PHE A 614 -15.36 2.42 -19.58
C PHE A 614 -14.51 1.54 -18.67
N SER A 615 -13.29 1.99 -18.34
CA SER A 615 -12.42 1.23 -17.44
C SER A 615 -12.94 1.22 -16.01
N VAL A 616 -13.43 2.33 -15.47
CA VAL A 616 -14.01 2.33 -14.12
C VAL A 616 -15.31 1.51 -14.06
N GLN A 617 -16.21 1.67 -15.03
CA GLN A 617 -17.46 0.90 -15.09
C GLN A 617 -17.21 -0.61 -15.12
N SER A 618 -16.31 -1.07 -16.00
CA SER A 618 -16.03 -2.51 -16.17
C SER A 618 -15.19 -3.11 -15.04
N GLN A 619 -14.27 -2.35 -14.44
CA GLN A 619 -13.34 -2.89 -13.44
C GLN A 619 -13.82 -2.71 -11.99
N LEU A 620 -14.48 -1.60 -11.68
CA LEU A 620 -14.78 -1.18 -10.30
C LEU A 620 -16.27 -1.12 -9.99
N LEU A 621 -17.13 -0.89 -10.98
CA LEU A 621 -18.58 -0.74 -10.80
C LEU A 621 -19.39 -1.98 -11.18
N ASN A 622 -18.71 -3.09 -11.48
CA ASN A 622 -19.33 -4.36 -11.86
C ASN A 622 -20.25 -4.26 -13.10
N ASN A 623 -19.97 -3.35 -14.02
CA ASN A 623 -20.72 -3.17 -15.27
C ASN A 623 -19.85 -3.54 -16.48
N LYS A 624 -19.72 -4.84 -16.76
CA LYS A 624 -18.97 -5.32 -17.94
C LYS A 624 -19.68 -5.02 -19.26
N ASP A 625 -21.00 -4.90 -19.25
CA ASP A 625 -21.81 -4.66 -20.47
C ASP A 625 -21.53 -3.30 -21.12
N ILE A 626 -20.90 -2.38 -20.38
CA ILE A 626 -20.38 -1.11 -20.92
C ILE A 626 -19.36 -1.33 -22.06
N LEU A 627 -18.75 -2.52 -22.15
CA LEU A 627 -17.77 -2.88 -23.17
C LEU A 627 -18.41 -3.44 -24.46
N ASN A 628 -19.74 -3.57 -24.49
CA ASN A 628 -20.46 -3.93 -25.71
C ASN A 628 -20.52 -2.74 -26.67
N THR A 629 -20.41 -2.98 -27.98
CA THR A 629 -20.43 -1.91 -29.01
C THR A 629 -21.67 -1.03 -28.96
N ALA A 630 -22.82 -1.59 -28.57
CA ALA A 630 -24.06 -0.84 -28.36
C ALA A 630 -23.97 0.21 -27.25
N SER A 631 -23.00 0.09 -26.34
CA SER A 631 -22.76 1.04 -25.24
C SER A 631 -21.87 2.20 -25.65
N PHE A 632 -21.30 2.21 -26.86
CA PHE A 632 -20.45 3.32 -27.35
C PHE A 632 -20.62 3.58 -28.84
N ASN A 633 -21.80 3.30 -29.38
CA ASN A 633 -22.13 3.56 -30.78
C ASN A 633 -22.63 4.97 -31.05
N ASP A 634 -22.95 5.77 -30.02
CA ASP A 634 -23.38 7.16 -30.17
C ASP A 634 -23.08 7.99 -28.91
N LEU A 635 -21.80 8.15 -28.59
CA LEU A 635 -21.34 8.89 -27.42
C LEU A 635 -21.73 10.37 -27.49
N LYS A 636 -22.36 10.86 -26.42
CA LYS A 636 -22.78 12.27 -26.24
C LYS A 636 -22.13 12.86 -24.99
N ALA A 637 -21.87 14.16 -25.02
CA ALA A 637 -21.40 14.91 -23.87
C ALA A 637 -22.35 16.05 -23.52
N ASN A 638 -22.38 16.42 -22.24
CA ASN A 638 -23.14 17.58 -21.76
C ASN A 638 -22.33 18.34 -20.69
N VAL A 639 -22.66 19.61 -20.48
CA VAL A 639 -22.28 20.33 -19.26
C VAL A 639 -23.45 20.19 -18.29
N LEU A 640 -23.32 19.34 -17.26
CA LEU A 640 -24.39 19.14 -16.29
C LEU A 640 -24.68 20.44 -15.53
N TRP A 641 -23.63 21.09 -15.05
CA TRP A 641 -23.74 22.40 -14.43
C TRP A 641 -22.45 23.21 -14.57
N THR A 642 -22.57 24.54 -14.46
CA THR A 642 -21.44 25.48 -14.38
C THR A 642 -21.69 26.61 -13.37
N THR A 643 -20.63 27.14 -12.76
CA THR A 643 -20.71 28.39 -11.96
C THR A 643 -20.81 29.64 -12.82
N ASN A 644 -20.54 29.56 -14.12
CA ASN A 644 -20.52 30.69 -15.02
C ASN A 644 -21.09 30.27 -16.39
N ALA A 645 -22.28 30.76 -16.72
CA ALA A 645 -22.98 30.40 -17.97
C ALA A 645 -22.19 30.78 -19.23
N ASP A 646 -21.29 31.77 -19.14
CA ASP A 646 -20.46 32.20 -20.27
C ASP A 646 -19.17 31.37 -20.40
N LEU A 647 -18.89 30.43 -19.49
CA LEU A 647 -17.60 29.72 -19.44
C LEU A 647 -17.37 28.81 -20.65
N VAL A 648 -18.33 27.93 -20.93
CA VAL A 648 -18.21 26.90 -21.98
C VAL A 648 -19.04 27.34 -23.18
N ASN A 649 -18.37 27.52 -24.32
CA ASN A 649 -19.00 27.85 -25.59
C ASN A 649 -19.65 26.62 -26.22
N ASN A 650 -18.89 25.53 -26.29
CA ASN A 650 -19.27 24.31 -27.01
C ASN A 650 -18.74 23.06 -26.30
N VAL A 651 -19.53 21.98 -26.31
CA VAL A 651 -19.11 20.65 -25.86
C VAL A 651 -19.47 19.59 -26.91
N THR A 652 -18.47 18.88 -27.43
CA THR A 652 -18.66 17.84 -28.45
C THR A 652 -17.85 16.59 -28.13
N VAL A 653 -18.21 15.46 -28.75
CA VAL A 653 -17.44 14.22 -28.67
C VAL A 653 -16.77 13.97 -30.02
N VAL A 654 -15.44 13.88 -29.99
CA VAL A 654 -14.65 13.42 -31.13
C VAL A 654 -14.67 11.90 -31.15
N ASN A 655 -14.87 11.33 -32.35
CA ASN A 655 -15.09 9.90 -32.56
C ASN A 655 -16.22 9.38 -31.65
N PRO A 656 -17.47 9.83 -31.84
CA PRO A 656 -18.59 9.46 -30.99
C PRO A 656 -19.05 8.01 -31.17
N SER A 657 -18.64 7.34 -32.26
CA SER A 657 -19.09 5.99 -32.60
C SER A 657 -17.91 5.06 -32.93
N PRO A 658 -16.97 4.83 -32.01
CA PRO A 658 -15.83 3.96 -32.26
C PRO A 658 -16.28 2.55 -32.65
N GLY A 659 -15.73 2.01 -33.74
CA GLY A 659 -16.12 0.69 -34.26
C GLY A 659 -15.61 -0.51 -33.44
N SER A 660 -14.79 -0.29 -32.41
CA SER A 660 -14.23 -1.32 -31.54
C SER A 660 -13.79 -0.74 -30.20
N LEU A 661 -13.50 -1.62 -29.24
CA LEU A 661 -12.95 -1.22 -27.94
C LEU A 661 -11.58 -0.54 -28.05
N ASP A 662 -10.71 -1.03 -28.92
CA ASP A 662 -9.39 -0.41 -29.12
C ASP A 662 -9.51 1.02 -29.68
N ALA A 663 -10.56 1.29 -30.47
CA ALA A 663 -10.84 2.62 -31.00
C ALA A 663 -11.39 3.60 -29.95
N LEU A 664 -11.85 3.14 -28.77
CA LEU A 664 -12.31 4.03 -27.67
C LEU A 664 -11.20 4.94 -27.15
N ALA A 665 -9.94 4.53 -27.24
CA ALA A 665 -8.80 5.36 -26.81
C ALA A 665 -8.67 6.66 -27.62
N ALA A 666 -9.23 6.69 -28.84
CA ALA A 666 -9.26 7.88 -29.69
C ALA A 666 -10.45 8.80 -29.41
N SER A 667 -11.46 8.35 -28.66
CA SER A 667 -12.65 9.14 -28.34
C SER A 667 -12.37 10.13 -27.20
N LYS A 668 -12.74 11.39 -27.40
CA LYS A 668 -12.47 12.49 -26.47
C LYS A 668 -13.64 13.46 -26.43
N ILE A 669 -13.93 14.02 -25.27
CA ILE A 669 -14.80 15.19 -25.15
C ILE A 669 -13.95 16.43 -25.39
N PHE A 670 -14.38 17.27 -26.33
CA PHE A 670 -13.81 18.58 -26.58
C PHE A 670 -14.70 19.62 -25.90
N VAL A 671 -14.11 20.35 -24.97
CA VAL A 671 -14.77 21.43 -24.24
C VAL A 671 -14.12 22.75 -24.64
N THR A 672 -14.85 23.56 -25.40
CA THR A 672 -14.38 24.87 -25.87
C THR A 672 -14.71 25.93 -24.82
N VAL A 673 -13.67 26.56 -24.28
CA VAL A 673 -13.76 27.58 -23.23
C VAL A 673 -13.67 28.96 -23.85
N ASN A 674 -14.63 29.82 -23.51
CA ASN A 674 -14.69 31.19 -24.02
C ASN A 674 -13.49 32.05 -23.54
N PRO A 675 -13.07 33.05 -24.35
CA PRO A 675 -12.06 34.02 -23.96
C PRO A 675 -12.35 34.70 -22.63
N ASN A 676 -11.32 34.85 -21.79
CA ASN A 676 -11.33 35.59 -20.52
C ASN A 676 -12.32 35.08 -19.46
N GLN A 677 -12.86 33.87 -19.63
CA GLN A 677 -13.78 33.28 -18.66
C GLN A 677 -13.05 32.35 -17.69
N SER A 678 -13.45 32.40 -16.42
CA SER A 678 -13.04 31.47 -15.36
C SER A 678 -14.28 30.91 -14.65
N GLY A 679 -14.10 29.79 -13.96
CA GLY A 679 -15.18 29.11 -13.27
C GLY A 679 -15.01 27.60 -13.25
N ASN A 680 -16.07 26.94 -12.82
CA ASN A 680 -16.15 25.50 -12.69
C ASN A 680 -17.28 24.97 -13.56
N ALA A 681 -17.09 23.78 -14.13
CA ALA A 681 -18.16 23.03 -14.76
C ALA A 681 -18.00 21.53 -14.49
N VAL A 682 -19.11 20.80 -14.46
CA VAL A 682 -19.11 19.33 -14.48
C VAL A 682 -19.57 18.86 -15.85
N VAL A 683 -18.68 18.14 -16.53
CA VAL A 683 -18.91 17.61 -17.87
C VAL A 683 -19.24 16.11 -17.76
N THR A 684 -20.29 15.66 -18.43
CA THR A 684 -20.80 14.28 -18.35
C THR A 684 -20.72 13.57 -19.70
N LEU A 685 -20.48 12.25 -19.67
CA LEU A 685 -20.54 11.36 -20.84
C LEU A 685 -21.80 10.48 -20.79
N HIS A 686 -22.42 10.30 -21.94
CA HIS A 686 -23.62 9.48 -22.16
C HIS A 686 -23.49 8.71 -23.48
N ASN A 687 -24.45 7.82 -23.76
CA ASN A 687 -24.60 7.15 -25.07
C ASN A 687 -26.04 7.30 -25.57
N GLY A 688 -26.23 7.60 -26.86
CA GLY A 688 -27.49 7.88 -27.53
C GLY A 688 -28.06 9.27 -27.23
N SER A 689 -28.40 9.52 -25.96
CA SER A 689 -29.00 10.78 -25.51
C SER A 689 -28.30 11.33 -24.27
N ILE A 690 -28.21 12.66 -24.15
CA ILE A 690 -27.74 13.33 -22.92
C ILE A 690 -28.68 13.16 -21.72
N SER A 691 -29.91 12.68 -21.95
CA SER A 691 -30.86 12.31 -20.90
C SER A 691 -30.66 10.89 -20.37
N ASN A 692 -29.87 10.06 -21.07
CA ASN A 692 -29.57 8.71 -20.61
C ASN A 692 -28.63 8.74 -19.40
N PRO A 693 -28.47 7.65 -18.64
CA PRO A 693 -27.60 7.65 -17.47
C PRO A 693 -26.17 8.10 -17.77
N VAL A 694 -25.60 8.89 -16.87
CA VAL A 694 -24.20 9.34 -16.96
C VAL A 694 -23.27 8.14 -16.80
N TYR A 695 -22.37 7.94 -17.75
CA TYR A 695 -21.32 6.92 -17.67
C TYR A 695 -20.20 7.32 -16.73
N TRP A 696 -19.81 8.60 -16.80
CA TRP A 696 -18.84 9.24 -15.93
C TRP A 696 -18.92 10.77 -16.06
N SER A 697 -18.35 11.47 -15.08
CA SER A 697 -18.29 12.93 -15.05
C SER A 697 -16.90 13.43 -14.64
N TRP A 698 -16.52 14.59 -15.16
CA TRP A 698 -15.25 15.27 -14.89
C TRP A 698 -15.49 16.72 -14.47
N HIS A 699 -14.62 17.22 -13.60
CA HIS A 699 -14.59 18.61 -13.18
C HIS A 699 -13.66 19.41 -14.09
N LEU A 700 -14.22 20.34 -14.88
CA LEU A 700 -13.47 21.38 -15.56
C LEU A 700 -13.25 22.54 -14.59
N TRP A 701 -11.99 22.89 -14.34
CA TRP A 701 -11.59 23.94 -13.41
C TRP A 701 -10.75 25.00 -14.13
N VAL A 702 -11.38 26.10 -14.52
CA VAL A 702 -10.72 27.22 -15.19
C VAL A 702 -10.40 28.31 -14.18
N THR A 703 -9.13 28.51 -13.88
CA THR A 703 -8.66 29.46 -12.86
C THR A 703 -8.30 30.82 -13.45
N ASP A 704 -8.36 31.86 -12.62
CA ASP A 704 -7.90 33.21 -12.97
C ASP A 704 -6.37 33.30 -13.02
N THR A 705 -5.70 32.52 -12.18
CA THR A 705 -4.25 32.47 -12.03
C THR A 705 -3.76 31.03 -12.09
N ALA A 706 -2.49 30.81 -12.47
CA ALA A 706 -1.88 29.50 -12.40
C ALA A 706 -1.92 28.95 -10.96
N VAL A 707 -2.14 27.64 -10.83
CA VAL A 707 -2.10 26.97 -9.53
C VAL A 707 -0.66 26.95 -9.03
N GLY A 708 -0.40 27.66 -7.94
CA GLY A 708 0.87 27.66 -7.23
C GLY A 708 0.93 26.58 -6.15
N SER A 709 2.01 26.60 -5.38
CA SER A 709 2.23 25.64 -4.30
C SER A 709 3.01 26.20 -3.12
N TYR A 710 2.93 25.50 -1.99
CA TYR A 710 3.68 25.77 -0.77
C TYR A 710 4.39 24.51 -0.29
N ASN A 711 5.70 24.60 -0.08
CA ASN A 711 6.50 23.50 0.45
C ASN A 711 6.62 23.60 1.97
N TYR A 712 6.33 22.50 2.65
CA TYR A 712 6.47 22.39 4.10
C TYR A 712 7.16 21.08 4.49
N THR A 713 8.22 21.21 5.29
CA THR A 713 8.87 20.09 5.98
C THR A 713 8.55 20.20 7.46
N THR A 714 7.96 19.16 8.05
CA THR A 714 7.42 19.21 9.43
C THR A 714 8.49 19.52 10.48
N GLU A 715 9.67 18.91 10.35
CA GLU A 715 10.87 19.22 11.13
C GLU A 715 12.13 18.63 10.48
N LEU A 716 13.31 19.03 10.96
CA LEU A 716 14.58 18.45 10.51
C LEU A 716 14.96 17.21 11.32
N PRO A 717 15.35 16.10 10.66
CA PRO A 717 15.99 14.98 11.34
C PRO A 717 17.32 15.33 12.00
N VAL A 718 17.76 14.47 12.93
CA VAL A 718 19.09 14.58 13.54
C VAL A 718 20.16 14.12 12.55
N SER A 719 20.91 15.05 11.94
CA SER A 719 21.85 14.77 10.85
C SER A 719 23.02 13.85 11.22
N SER A 720 23.43 13.82 12.49
CA SER A 720 24.48 12.93 13.00
C SER A 720 24.06 11.46 13.10
N VAL A 721 22.78 11.16 12.90
CA VAL A 721 22.20 9.81 12.92
C VAL A 721 21.96 9.38 11.49
N THR A 722 22.91 8.67 10.90
CA THR A 722 22.88 8.32 9.47
C THR A 722 22.27 6.96 9.21
N ASN A 723 22.27 6.05 10.18
CA ASN A 723 21.70 4.71 10.04
C ASN A 723 20.20 4.65 10.32
N TYR A 724 19.65 5.60 11.07
CA TYR A 724 18.21 5.73 11.29
C TYR A 724 17.69 6.83 10.36
N VAL A 725 17.11 6.41 9.24
CA VAL A 725 16.67 7.31 8.18
C VAL A 725 15.61 8.26 8.73
N ASN A 726 15.88 9.56 8.62
CA ASN A 726 14.99 10.64 9.05
C ASN A 726 14.56 10.59 10.53
N TYR A 727 15.44 10.10 11.42
CA TYR A 727 15.16 10.04 12.86
C TYR A 727 14.86 11.42 13.46
N ILE A 728 13.72 11.49 14.15
CA ILE A 728 13.28 12.62 14.97
C ILE A 728 12.91 12.13 16.38
N PRO A 729 13.09 12.94 17.44
CA PRO A 729 12.93 12.43 18.81
C PRO A 729 11.50 12.06 19.21
N LYS A 730 10.49 12.81 18.72
CA LYS A 730 9.09 12.67 19.18
C LYS A 730 8.14 12.12 18.13
N GLY A 731 8.27 12.56 16.88
CA GLY A 731 7.35 12.17 15.82
C GLY A 731 7.64 10.80 15.23
N ASP A 732 6.65 10.23 14.58
CA ASP A 732 6.81 8.93 13.90
C ASP A 732 7.41 9.08 12.49
N ASN A 733 7.16 10.19 11.81
CA ASN A 733 7.68 10.46 10.47
C ASN A 733 7.96 11.97 10.27
N VAL A 734 8.84 12.28 9.31
CA VAL A 734 8.97 13.63 8.75
C VAL A 734 8.23 13.68 7.42
N PHE A 735 7.37 14.67 7.22
CA PHE A 735 6.72 14.88 5.92
C PHE A 735 7.43 15.98 5.16
N GLN A 736 7.66 15.77 3.86
CA GLN A 736 8.04 16.81 2.91
C GLN A 736 6.91 17.00 1.91
N THR A 737 6.06 17.98 2.17
CA THR A 737 4.79 18.14 1.47
C THR A 737 4.80 19.39 0.62
N GLU A 738 4.34 19.27 -0.63
CA GLU A 738 4.04 20.40 -1.50
C GLU A 738 2.52 20.53 -1.62
N PHE A 739 1.94 21.51 -0.91
CA PHE A 739 0.51 21.79 -0.92
C PHE A 739 0.13 22.65 -2.11
N MET A 740 -1.03 22.39 -2.70
CA MET A 740 -1.67 23.32 -3.62
C MET A 740 -1.98 24.65 -2.89
N ASP A 741 -1.81 25.79 -3.58
CA ASP A 741 -2.03 27.11 -3.00
C ASP A 741 -3.51 27.45 -2.68
N ARG A 742 -4.44 26.63 -3.16
CA ARG A 742 -5.89 26.83 -3.04
C ARG A 742 -6.65 25.51 -2.91
N ASN A 743 -7.90 25.61 -2.49
CA ASN A 743 -8.83 24.48 -2.44
C ASN A 743 -9.34 24.16 -3.85
N LEU A 744 -9.71 22.89 -4.11
CA LEU A 744 -10.28 22.50 -5.39
C LEU A 744 -11.52 23.34 -5.74
N GLY A 745 -11.54 23.83 -6.98
CA GLY A 745 -12.62 24.65 -7.53
C GLY A 745 -12.55 26.15 -7.22
N ALA A 746 -11.52 26.62 -6.51
CA ALA A 746 -11.28 28.05 -6.30
C ALA A 746 -10.67 28.67 -7.57
N THR A 747 -11.22 29.77 -8.10
CA THR A 747 -10.67 30.38 -9.32
C THR A 747 -9.40 31.18 -9.03
N ASP A 748 -9.22 31.68 -7.80
CA ASP A 748 -7.98 32.34 -7.35
C ASP A 748 -7.52 31.83 -5.96
N ALA A 749 -6.25 32.05 -5.60
CA ALA A 749 -5.72 31.70 -4.29
C ALA A 749 -6.18 32.68 -3.21
N PHE A 750 -6.30 32.21 -1.96
CA PHE A 750 -6.61 33.11 -0.84
C PHE A 750 -5.43 34.07 -0.61
N PRO A 751 -5.64 35.40 -0.69
CA PRO A 751 -4.55 36.35 -0.68
C PRO A 751 -3.94 36.52 0.71
N VAL A 752 -2.67 36.95 0.76
CA VAL A 752 -2.12 37.57 1.97
C VAL A 752 -2.70 38.99 2.04
N VAL A 753 -3.46 39.27 3.09
CA VAL A 753 -4.13 40.57 3.29
C VAL A 753 -3.22 41.56 4.02
N ALA A 754 -3.28 42.83 3.64
CA ALA A 754 -2.50 43.90 4.26
C ALA A 754 -2.99 44.23 5.68
N ASP A 755 -4.30 44.44 5.85
CA ASP A 755 -4.95 44.56 7.16
C ASP A 755 -5.94 43.39 7.35
N PRO A 756 -5.65 42.43 8.23
CA PRO A 756 -6.50 41.27 8.47
C PRO A 756 -7.83 41.59 9.18
N LEU A 757 -8.00 42.81 9.70
CA LEU A 757 -9.26 43.27 10.30
C LEU A 757 -10.15 43.99 9.28
N THR A 758 -9.54 44.60 8.27
CA THR A 758 -10.23 45.45 7.29
C THR A 758 -9.71 45.23 5.86
N PRO A 759 -9.94 44.04 5.26
CA PRO A 759 -9.48 43.78 3.90
C PRO A 759 -10.05 44.79 2.89
N THR A 760 -9.23 45.17 1.91
CA THR A 760 -9.61 46.07 0.81
C THR A 760 -10.64 45.42 -0.12
N VAL A 761 -11.33 46.22 -0.93
CA VAL A 761 -12.28 45.72 -1.95
C VAL A 761 -11.63 44.71 -2.91
N ALA A 762 -10.39 44.98 -3.33
CA ALA A 762 -9.65 44.08 -4.23
C ALA A 762 -9.28 42.76 -3.55
N GLU A 763 -8.88 42.79 -2.27
CA GLU A 763 -8.61 41.58 -1.50
C GLU A 763 -9.88 40.76 -1.26
N LEU A 764 -11.01 41.42 -0.96
CA LEU A 764 -12.30 40.74 -0.79
C LEU A 764 -12.76 40.05 -2.06
N ALA A 765 -12.56 40.67 -3.24
CA ALA A 765 -12.85 40.02 -4.52
C ALA A 765 -12.02 38.74 -4.74
N LYS A 766 -10.74 38.74 -4.34
CA LYS A 766 -9.89 37.53 -4.37
C LYS A 766 -10.32 36.50 -3.33
N ILE A 767 -10.70 36.92 -2.13
CA ILE A 767 -11.21 36.01 -1.09
C ILE A 767 -12.50 35.33 -1.58
N LYS A 768 -13.40 36.08 -2.23
CA LYS A 768 -14.59 35.56 -2.89
C LYS A 768 -14.25 34.49 -3.94
N ALA A 769 -13.30 34.77 -4.82
CA ALA A 769 -12.78 33.84 -5.83
C ALA A 769 -12.09 32.59 -5.22
N SER A 770 -11.63 32.67 -3.98
CA SER A 770 -10.94 31.59 -3.29
C SER A 770 -11.85 30.53 -2.63
N THR A 771 -13.18 30.72 -2.65
CA THR A 771 -14.15 29.87 -1.93
C THR A 771 -13.99 28.36 -2.21
N GLY A 772 -13.76 27.94 -3.44
CA GLY A 772 -13.68 26.51 -3.78
C GLY A 772 -15.00 25.75 -3.64
N LEU A 773 -14.93 24.42 -3.80
CA LEU A 773 -16.09 23.53 -3.84
C LEU A 773 -16.05 22.51 -2.70
N HIS A 774 -17.21 21.95 -2.36
CA HIS A 774 -17.33 20.87 -1.38
C HIS A 774 -17.28 19.50 -2.05
N TYR A 775 -16.77 18.52 -1.32
CA TYR A 775 -16.73 17.11 -1.69
C TYR A 775 -17.17 16.28 -0.48
N GLN A 776 -17.92 15.20 -0.73
CA GLN A 776 -18.15 14.18 0.28
C GLN A 776 -16.97 13.22 0.30
N TRP A 777 -16.62 12.71 1.48
CA TRP A 777 -15.43 11.87 1.62
C TRP A 777 -15.51 10.66 0.69
N GLY A 778 -14.47 10.43 -0.11
CA GLY A 778 -14.41 9.33 -1.08
C GLY A 778 -15.19 9.54 -2.38
N ARG A 779 -15.79 10.71 -2.65
CA ARG A 779 -16.37 11.06 -3.96
C ARG A 779 -15.41 11.88 -4.81
N LYS A 780 -15.56 11.78 -6.14
CA LYS A 780 -14.82 12.60 -7.11
C LYS A 780 -15.57 13.88 -7.51
N ASP A 781 -16.88 13.89 -7.36
CA ASP A 781 -17.74 14.92 -7.96
C ASP A 781 -17.88 16.13 -7.02
N PRO A 782 -17.64 17.36 -7.52
CA PRO A 782 -17.78 18.56 -6.72
C PRO A 782 -19.24 18.93 -6.50
N LEU A 783 -19.51 19.46 -5.31
CA LEU A 783 -20.78 20.09 -4.92
C LEU A 783 -20.56 21.60 -4.76
N PRO A 784 -21.33 22.46 -5.44
CA PRO A 784 -21.28 23.89 -5.20
C PRO A 784 -21.67 24.24 -3.75
N VAL A 785 -20.98 25.23 -3.18
CA VAL A 785 -21.28 25.72 -1.82
C VAL A 785 -22.55 26.59 -1.84
N PHE A 786 -22.85 27.22 -2.99
CA PHE A 786 -23.95 28.18 -3.19
C PHE A 786 -23.87 29.45 -2.32
N GLN A 787 -22.77 29.65 -1.58
CA GLN A 787 -22.48 30.84 -0.81
C GLN A 787 -20.97 31.12 -0.85
N TYR A 788 -20.58 32.40 -0.86
CA TYR A 788 -19.17 32.80 -0.90
C TYR A 788 -18.49 32.77 0.49
N ALA A 789 -17.16 32.71 0.50
CA ALA A 789 -16.36 32.72 1.73
C ALA A 789 -16.20 34.12 2.37
N ASP A 790 -16.28 35.20 1.59
CA ASP A 790 -16.06 36.57 2.06
C ASP A 790 -17.29 37.12 2.80
N ASP A 791 -18.42 37.24 2.12
CA ASP A 791 -19.63 37.91 2.63
C ASP A 791 -20.79 36.94 2.90
N ARG A 792 -20.61 35.65 2.60
CA ARG A 792 -21.62 34.58 2.70
C ARG A 792 -22.83 34.79 1.80
N ALA A 793 -22.75 35.71 0.83
CA ALA A 793 -23.81 35.96 -0.12
C ALA A 793 -24.07 34.71 -0.96
N ALA A 794 -25.35 34.43 -1.18
CA ALA A 794 -25.77 33.31 -2.00
C ALA A 794 -25.44 33.56 -3.48
N TYR A 795 -25.05 32.51 -4.18
CA TYR A 795 -24.92 32.51 -5.64
C TYR A 795 -25.68 31.33 -6.24
N SER A 796 -25.98 31.42 -7.53
CA SER A 796 -26.63 30.35 -8.30
C SER A 796 -25.60 29.65 -9.18
N VAL A 797 -25.89 28.41 -9.55
CA VAL A 797 -25.20 27.71 -10.64
C VAL A 797 -26.17 27.52 -11.80
N TYR A 798 -25.65 27.11 -12.95
CA TYR A 798 -26.42 27.03 -14.18
C TYR A 798 -26.40 25.60 -14.70
N LEU A 799 -27.57 24.97 -14.87
CA LEU A 799 -27.73 23.62 -15.39
C LEU A 799 -27.74 23.66 -16.92
N GLY A 800 -26.84 22.91 -17.54
CA GLY A 800 -26.65 22.96 -18.99
C GLY A 800 -27.38 21.85 -19.74
N VAL A 801 -27.83 22.18 -20.94
CA VAL A 801 -28.36 21.25 -21.94
C VAL A 801 -27.68 21.54 -23.28
N ALA A 802 -26.87 20.59 -23.74
CA ALA A 802 -26.20 20.64 -25.03
C ALA A 802 -27.15 20.22 -26.18
N THR A 803 -27.11 20.97 -27.27
CA THR A 803 -27.73 20.58 -28.54
C THR A 803 -26.89 19.51 -29.26
N ALA A 804 -27.39 18.94 -30.36
CA ALA A 804 -26.62 18.01 -31.19
C ALA A 804 -25.33 18.62 -31.78
N ALA A 805 -25.31 19.95 -32.00
CA ALA A 805 -24.13 20.68 -32.44
C ALA A 805 -23.17 21.06 -31.28
N GLY A 806 -23.54 20.75 -30.03
CA GLY A 806 -22.76 21.01 -28.83
C GLY A 806 -22.94 22.40 -28.20
N THR A 807 -23.73 23.29 -28.83
CA THR A 807 -24.11 24.59 -28.24
C THR A 807 -24.94 24.38 -26.98
N LEU A 808 -24.68 25.18 -25.94
CA LEU A 808 -25.27 25.04 -24.61
C LEU A 808 -26.39 26.05 -24.37
N SER A 809 -27.44 25.58 -23.69
CA SER A 809 -28.47 26.41 -23.08
C SER A 809 -28.49 26.14 -21.58
N TYR A 810 -28.80 27.17 -20.78
CA TYR A 810 -28.70 27.08 -19.34
C TYR A 810 -30.01 27.46 -18.63
N THR A 811 -30.29 26.75 -17.54
CA THR A 811 -31.32 27.13 -16.57
C THR A 811 -30.69 27.37 -15.21
N THR A 812 -31.22 28.34 -14.45
CA THR A 812 -30.64 28.73 -13.16
C THR A 812 -31.07 27.78 -12.05
N LEU A 813 -30.10 27.23 -11.32
CA LEU A 813 -30.29 26.53 -10.05
C LEU A 813 -29.88 27.43 -8.89
N THR A 814 -30.86 27.87 -8.12
CA THR A 814 -30.65 28.79 -6.99
C THR A 814 -30.21 28.05 -5.72
N ASN A 815 -29.58 28.78 -4.80
CA ASN A 815 -29.24 28.28 -3.46
C ASN A 815 -30.45 27.62 -2.76
N ALA A 816 -31.61 28.28 -2.78
CA ALA A 816 -32.82 27.79 -2.12
C ALA A 816 -33.38 26.50 -2.77
N ALA A 817 -33.29 26.38 -4.10
CA ALA A 817 -33.75 25.18 -4.81
C ALA A 817 -32.85 23.96 -4.53
N TYR A 818 -31.53 24.15 -4.46
CA TYR A 818 -30.59 23.07 -4.12
C TYR A 818 -30.69 22.66 -2.64
N ASN A 819 -30.78 23.65 -1.73
CA ASN A 819 -30.86 23.45 -0.30
C ASN A 819 -32.30 23.17 0.18
N ASN A 820 -33.07 22.40 -0.58
CA ASN A 820 -34.43 21.98 -0.23
C ASN A 820 -34.44 20.49 0.14
N LEU A 821 -34.77 20.17 1.40
CA LEU A 821 -34.85 18.79 1.89
C LEU A 821 -35.94 17.94 1.20
N SER A 822 -36.97 18.57 0.65
CA SER A 822 -38.01 17.91 -0.15
C SER A 822 -37.76 18.02 -1.66
N GLY A 823 -36.60 18.56 -2.06
CA GLY A 823 -36.20 18.70 -3.46
C GLY A 823 -35.45 17.47 -3.99
N SER A 824 -34.87 17.61 -5.19
CA SER A 824 -34.22 16.50 -5.90
C SER A 824 -32.71 16.37 -5.64
N TYR A 825 -32.10 17.31 -4.93
CA TYR A 825 -30.63 17.40 -4.79
C TYR A 825 -30.09 16.90 -3.46
N ILE A 826 -30.92 16.77 -2.42
CA ILE A 826 -30.55 16.17 -1.14
C ILE A 826 -31.32 14.86 -1.03
N VAL A 827 -30.64 13.74 -1.28
CA VAL A 827 -31.30 12.44 -1.42
C VAL A 827 -30.87 11.50 -0.29
N PRO A 828 -31.80 10.98 0.53
CA PRO A 828 -31.51 10.03 1.60
C PRO A 828 -31.13 8.63 1.13
N TYR A 829 -30.34 7.91 1.95
CA TYR A 829 -29.83 6.56 1.69
C TYR A 829 -30.88 5.56 1.23
N ASP A 830 -32.00 5.44 1.94
CA ASP A 830 -33.03 4.46 1.59
C ASP A 830 -33.74 4.80 0.27
N THR A 831 -33.67 6.06 -0.18
CA THR A 831 -34.23 6.46 -1.47
C THR A 831 -33.32 5.99 -2.61
N TYR A 832 -32.02 6.30 -2.57
CA TYR A 832 -31.14 5.91 -3.66
C TYR A 832 -30.72 4.45 -3.65
N THR A 833 -30.87 3.73 -2.53
CA THR A 833 -30.54 2.30 -2.45
C THR A 833 -31.69 1.35 -2.77
N ASN A 834 -32.92 1.84 -2.87
CA ASN A 834 -34.09 1.01 -3.13
C ASN A 834 -34.08 0.35 -4.53
N ALA A 835 -35.04 -0.55 -4.74
CA ALA A 835 -35.19 -1.33 -5.98
C ALA A 835 -35.38 -0.49 -7.26
N ALA A 836 -35.87 0.75 -7.15
CA ALA A 836 -36.07 1.64 -8.30
C ALA A 836 -34.79 2.41 -8.70
N ASN A 837 -33.79 2.46 -7.83
CA ASN A 837 -32.54 3.19 -8.02
C ASN A 837 -31.35 2.22 -8.06
N ALA A 838 -30.44 2.26 -7.07
CA ALA A 838 -29.25 1.41 -7.06
C ALA A 838 -29.57 -0.09 -6.88
N ASN A 839 -30.80 -0.44 -6.49
CA ASN A 839 -31.27 -1.81 -6.32
C ASN A 839 -30.36 -2.65 -5.41
N VAL A 840 -30.04 -2.09 -4.24
CA VAL A 840 -29.23 -2.77 -3.22
C VAL A 840 -30.13 -3.78 -2.50
N SER A 841 -29.70 -5.04 -2.52
CA SER A 841 -30.37 -6.16 -1.85
C SER A 841 -29.66 -6.54 -0.54
N SER A 842 -30.38 -7.15 0.39
CA SER A 842 -29.78 -7.75 1.58
C SER A 842 -28.85 -8.92 1.26
N SER A 843 -29.11 -9.64 0.15
CA SER A 843 -28.31 -10.76 -0.35
C SER A 843 -27.04 -10.33 -1.11
N ASP A 844 -26.88 -9.04 -1.39
CA ASP A 844 -25.70 -8.53 -2.08
C ASP A 844 -24.45 -8.71 -1.21
N LYS A 845 -23.33 -9.13 -1.82
CA LYS A 845 -22.03 -9.10 -1.14
C LYS A 845 -21.62 -7.66 -0.89
N VAL A 846 -20.68 -7.44 0.03
CA VAL A 846 -20.15 -6.11 0.34
C VAL A 846 -19.66 -5.39 -0.94
N SER A 847 -18.96 -6.12 -1.82
CA SER A 847 -18.50 -5.56 -3.11
C SER A 847 -19.65 -5.13 -4.02
N ASP A 848 -20.75 -5.88 -4.05
CA ASP A 848 -21.91 -5.59 -4.90
C ASP A 848 -22.66 -4.35 -4.38
N LYS A 849 -22.84 -4.25 -3.06
CA LYS A 849 -23.44 -3.07 -2.41
C LYS A 849 -22.64 -1.81 -2.72
N VAL A 850 -21.32 -1.86 -2.53
CA VAL A 850 -20.42 -0.74 -2.83
C VAL A 850 -20.49 -0.36 -4.32
N ALA A 851 -20.40 -1.33 -5.23
CA ALA A 851 -20.45 -1.07 -6.67
C ALA A 851 -21.77 -0.43 -7.11
N LYS A 852 -22.91 -0.89 -6.59
CA LYS A 852 -24.24 -0.34 -6.88
C LYS A 852 -24.39 1.10 -6.40
N VAL A 853 -24.00 1.41 -5.15
CA VAL A 853 -24.09 2.77 -4.61
C VAL A 853 -23.11 3.73 -5.29
N LEU A 854 -21.88 3.28 -5.60
CA LEU A 854 -20.95 4.06 -6.41
C LEU A 854 -21.49 4.33 -7.82
N SER A 855 -22.15 3.35 -8.44
CA SER A 855 -22.79 3.54 -9.75
C SER A 855 -23.87 4.61 -9.70
N TYR A 856 -24.71 4.61 -8.66
CA TYR A 856 -25.68 5.69 -8.45
C TYR A 856 -24.99 7.05 -8.29
N SER A 857 -23.90 7.10 -7.50
CA SER A 857 -23.12 8.34 -7.28
C SER A 857 -22.56 8.90 -8.58
N VAL A 858 -22.05 8.03 -9.47
CA VAL A 858 -21.53 8.38 -10.80
C VAL A 858 -22.64 8.89 -11.72
N GLN A 859 -23.83 8.27 -11.65
CA GLN A 859 -24.98 8.68 -12.44
C GLN A 859 -25.59 10.02 -11.98
N ASN A 860 -25.34 10.41 -10.71
CA ASN A 860 -25.95 11.57 -10.06
C ASN A 860 -24.90 12.51 -9.42
N PRO A 861 -23.99 13.10 -10.20
CA PRO A 861 -22.81 13.79 -9.65
C PRO A 861 -23.14 15.08 -8.88
N LEU A 862 -24.28 15.74 -9.15
CA LEU A 862 -24.74 16.94 -8.43
C LEU A 862 -25.56 16.62 -7.16
N VAL A 863 -25.94 15.36 -6.92
CA VAL A 863 -26.74 14.99 -5.74
C VAL A 863 -25.88 14.98 -4.49
N TYR A 864 -26.33 15.63 -3.42
CA TYR A 864 -25.82 15.46 -2.07
C TYR A 864 -26.46 14.23 -1.42
N MET A 865 -25.67 13.16 -1.30
CA MET A 865 -26.15 11.87 -0.80
C MET A 865 -26.05 11.85 0.73
N VAL A 866 -27.20 11.81 1.42
CA VAL A 866 -27.26 11.91 2.89
C VAL A 866 -27.75 10.62 3.52
N PRO A 867 -27.44 10.35 4.80
CA PRO A 867 -27.99 9.19 5.48
C PRO A 867 -29.49 9.36 5.74
N SER A 868 -30.25 8.27 5.68
CA SER A 868 -31.61 8.24 6.22
C SER A 868 -31.61 8.26 7.75
N THR A 869 -30.60 7.65 8.35
CA THR A 869 -30.43 7.53 9.80
C THR A 869 -28.95 7.62 10.15
N PHE A 870 -28.62 8.31 11.23
CA PHE A 870 -27.26 8.29 11.75
C PHE A 870 -26.90 6.93 12.36
N ALA A 871 -25.60 6.63 12.35
CA ALA A 871 -25.06 5.52 13.10
C ALA A 871 -25.46 5.64 14.59
N PRO A 872 -25.80 4.54 15.27
CA PRO A 872 -26.20 4.57 16.67
C PRO A 872 -25.13 5.22 17.55
N TYR A 873 -25.55 6.17 18.39
CA TYR A 873 -24.68 6.83 19.36
C TYR A 873 -24.27 5.86 20.48
N ASN A 874 -22.97 5.75 20.74
CA ASN A 874 -22.47 4.95 21.86
C ASN A 874 -22.42 5.78 23.15
N SER A 875 -23.46 5.71 23.96
CA SER A 875 -23.56 6.50 25.20
C SER A 875 -22.57 6.10 26.29
N THR A 876 -22.10 4.85 26.29
CA THR A 876 -21.11 4.36 27.25
C THR A 876 -19.71 4.84 26.93
N THR A 877 -19.34 4.88 25.65
CA THR A 877 -18.02 5.33 25.20
C THR A 877 -18.18 6.11 23.90
N PRO A 878 -18.43 7.43 24.00
CA PRO A 878 -18.81 8.25 22.84
C PRO A 878 -17.81 8.24 21.68
N VAL A 879 -16.52 8.09 21.97
CA VAL A 879 -15.43 7.96 20.98
C VAL A 879 -15.52 6.68 20.13
N TYR A 880 -16.32 5.69 20.53
CA TYR A 880 -16.61 4.47 19.77
C TYR A 880 -17.89 4.59 18.93
N THR A 881 -18.47 5.77 18.83
CA THR A 881 -19.58 6.03 17.89
C THR A 881 -19.04 5.97 16.45
N ASN A 882 -19.67 5.15 15.62
CA ASN A 882 -19.28 4.96 14.23
C ASN A 882 -19.59 6.20 13.38
N GLY A 883 -18.81 6.40 12.31
CA GLY A 883 -19.15 7.32 11.25
C GLY A 883 -20.35 6.82 10.45
N THR A 884 -21.19 7.75 10.00
CA THR A 884 -22.34 7.48 9.13
C THR A 884 -21.96 7.75 7.68
N ASP A 885 -21.82 6.71 6.87
CA ASP A 885 -21.39 6.86 5.47
C ASP A 885 -22.56 7.18 4.53
N TRP A 886 -22.27 7.81 3.40
CA TRP A 886 -23.19 7.90 2.26
C TRP A 886 -23.10 6.65 1.38
N LEU A 887 -21.98 5.91 1.43
CA LEU A 887 -21.76 4.72 0.62
C LEU A 887 -22.52 3.50 1.15
N ALA A 888 -22.65 3.39 2.47
CA ALA A 888 -23.23 2.24 3.13
C ALA A 888 -23.80 2.63 4.51
N ASN A 889 -24.76 1.83 4.98
CA ASN A 889 -25.27 1.89 6.35
C ASN A 889 -24.35 1.20 7.38
N GLU A 890 -23.09 0.94 7.01
CA GLU A 890 -22.06 0.32 7.83
C GLU A 890 -20.75 1.11 7.68
N PRO A 891 -19.94 1.24 8.75
CA PRO A 891 -18.73 2.04 8.71
C PRO A 891 -17.56 1.31 8.02
N ASN A 892 -16.56 2.10 7.62
CA ASN A 892 -15.24 1.63 7.22
C ASN A 892 -15.21 0.72 5.99
N LEU A 893 -16.16 0.90 5.05
CA LEU A 893 -16.16 0.24 3.76
C LEU A 893 -15.46 1.11 2.70
N ALA A 894 -14.75 0.45 1.77
CA ALA A 894 -13.93 1.09 0.75
C ALA A 894 -13.08 2.27 1.30
N PRO A 895 -12.21 2.03 2.31
CA PRO A 895 -11.38 3.06 2.91
C PRO A 895 -10.30 3.61 1.94
N ASP A 896 -10.07 2.93 0.83
CA ASP A 896 -9.13 3.29 -0.23
C ASP A 896 -9.76 4.16 -1.34
N ARG A 897 -10.99 4.67 -1.16
CA ARG A 897 -11.71 5.52 -2.14
C ARG A 897 -10.90 6.71 -2.66
N TRP A 898 -9.91 7.23 -1.93
CA TRP A 898 -8.99 8.27 -2.39
C TRP A 898 -7.50 7.83 -2.43
N GLY A 899 -7.23 6.52 -2.31
CA GLY A 899 -5.88 5.96 -2.43
C GLY A 899 -5.10 5.90 -1.11
N ARG A 900 -5.78 5.67 0.03
CA ARG A 900 -5.15 5.49 1.35
C ARG A 900 -4.01 4.47 1.27
N GLY A 901 -2.79 4.88 1.60
CA GLY A 901 -1.57 4.04 1.58
C GLY A 901 -1.03 3.70 0.19
N GLY A 902 -1.90 3.65 -0.82
CA GLY A 902 -1.59 3.34 -2.21
C GLY A 902 -1.39 4.56 -3.11
N LYS A 903 -1.42 4.31 -4.42
CA LYS A 903 -1.43 5.34 -5.46
C LYS A 903 -2.73 6.14 -5.46
N LYS A 904 -2.73 7.29 -6.14
CA LYS A 904 -3.95 8.05 -6.43
C LYS A 904 -5.04 7.13 -7.02
N SER A 905 -6.19 7.06 -6.36
CA SER A 905 -7.30 6.21 -6.81
C SER A 905 -8.09 6.82 -7.99
N PRO A 906 -8.87 6.02 -8.73
CA PRO A 906 -9.77 6.53 -9.78
C PRO A 906 -10.86 7.50 -9.29
N PHE A 907 -11.17 7.57 -7.99
CA PHE A 907 -12.18 8.48 -7.40
C PHE A 907 -11.57 9.70 -6.71
N ASP A 908 -10.23 9.83 -6.68
CA ASP A 908 -9.56 11.02 -6.16
C ASP A 908 -9.91 12.26 -7.03
N PRO A 909 -10.43 13.36 -6.46
CA PRO A 909 -10.89 14.52 -7.23
C PRO A 909 -9.75 15.43 -7.71
N CYS A 910 -8.51 15.24 -7.27
CA CYS A 910 -7.42 16.15 -7.63
C CYS A 910 -7.04 16.06 -9.12
N PRO A 911 -6.51 17.15 -9.71
CA PRO A 911 -6.03 17.16 -11.10
C PRO A 911 -4.78 16.29 -11.29
N ALA A 912 -4.34 16.12 -12.54
CA ALA A 912 -3.13 15.35 -12.87
C ALA A 912 -1.89 15.87 -12.11
N GLY A 913 -1.09 14.95 -11.57
CA GLY A 913 0.10 15.27 -10.76
C GLY A 913 -0.21 15.72 -9.33
N TRP A 914 -1.47 15.65 -8.88
CA TRP A 914 -1.91 16.01 -7.54
C TRP A 914 -2.83 14.92 -6.96
N ARG A 915 -2.83 14.75 -5.63
CA ARG A 915 -3.70 13.80 -4.91
C ARG A 915 -4.21 14.36 -3.60
N ILE A 916 -5.23 13.73 -3.02
CA ILE A 916 -5.65 14.01 -1.65
C ILE A 916 -4.53 13.58 -0.68
N PRO A 917 -4.20 14.39 0.33
CA PRO A 917 -3.09 14.08 1.24
C PRO A 917 -3.36 12.83 2.08
N ASP A 918 -2.33 12.00 2.21
CA ASP A 918 -2.34 10.77 2.99
C ASP A 918 -1.56 10.93 4.30
N LEU A 919 -1.74 10.00 5.24
CA LEU A 919 -1.22 10.03 6.61
C LEU A 919 -0.35 8.79 6.89
N THR A 920 0.57 8.84 7.86
CA THR A 920 1.32 7.63 8.30
C THR A 920 0.63 6.88 9.44
N GLY A 921 -0.41 7.46 10.05
CA GLY A 921 -1.20 6.83 11.11
C GLY A 921 -2.63 7.34 11.12
N VAL A 922 -3.58 6.46 11.47
CA VAL A 922 -5.02 6.74 11.46
C VAL A 922 -5.70 6.54 12.82
N ALA A 923 -4.93 6.27 13.87
CA ALA A 923 -5.43 6.12 15.24
C ALA A 923 -4.65 7.03 16.20
N PRO A 924 -5.31 7.77 17.11
CA PRO A 924 -4.63 8.44 18.22
C PRO A 924 -4.10 7.41 19.23
N GLY A 925 -2.84 7.59 19.68
CA GLY A 925 -2.08 6.63 20.50
C GLY A 925 -1.43 7.20 21.76
N GLY A 926 -1.69 8.46 22.12
CA GLY A 926 -1.22 9.09 23.37
C GLY A 926 0.10 9.86 23.26
N GLN A 927 0.89 9.63 22.21
CA GLN A 927 1.98 10.51 21.78
C GLN A 927 1.79 10.86 20.31
N ASP A 928 0.82 11.74 20.04
CA ASP A 928 0.35 11.97 18.68
C ASP A 928 1.19 13.00 17.91
N PHE A 929 2.43 12.65 17.55
CA PHE A 929 3.38 13.52 16.85
C PHE A 929 3.77 12.93 15.48
N GLY A 930 3.90 13.79 14.46
CA GLY A 930 4.59 13.42 13.22
C GLY A 930 3.91 12.38 12.33
N PHE A 931 2.57 12.34 12.26
CA PHE A 931 1.87 11.44 11.34
C PHE A 931 0.86 12.09 10.37
N THR A 932 0.84 13.43 10.33
CA THR A 932 0.06 14.22 9.38
C THR A 932 0.96 15.25 8.70
N PRO A 933 0.73 15.57 7.40
CA PRO A 933 1.54 16.57 6.70
C PRO A 933 1.34 17.99 7.23
N TRP A 934 0.31 18.24 8.06
CA TRP A 934 0.09 19.49 8.79
C TRP A 934 0.65 19.48 10.22
N TYR A 935 1.49 18.51 10.57
CA TYR A 935 2.11 18.47 11.89
C TYR A 935 3.10 19.63 12.06
N LYS A 936 2.89 20.47 13.08
CA LYS A 936 3.89 21.43 13.55
C LYS A 936 4.71 20.82 14.67
N LYS A 937 6.04 20.90 14.57
CA LYS A 937 6.97 20.38 15.58
C LYS A 937 6.52 20.68 17.01
N ASP A 938 6.55 19.64 17.86
CA ASP A 938 6.19 19.66 19.28
C ASP A 938 4.70 19.92 19.60
N LYS A 939 3.80 19.89 18.61
CA LYS A 939 2.34 19.99 18.83
C LYS A 939 1.64 18.65 18.64
N VAL A 940 0.82 18.26 19.61
CA VAL A 940 0.01 17.03 19.55
C VAL A 940 -1.09 17.21 18.50
N VAL A 941 -1.10 16.38 17.45
CA VAL A 941 -1.90 16.68 16.25
C VAL A 941 -3.42 16.59 16.47
N THR A 942 -3.85 15.86 17.49
CA THR A 942 -5.25 15.67 17.92
C THR A 942 -5.77 16.78 18.83
N THR A 943 -4.92 17.72 19.24
CA THR A 943 -5.28 18.82 20.13
C THR A 943 -5.57 20.11 19.36
N ALA A 944 -6.58 20.85 19.82
CA ALA A 944 -6.91 22.18 19.29
C ALA A 944 -5.96 23.24 19.86
N TYR A 945 -5.18 23.88 18.99
CA TYR A 945 -4.27 24.97 19.37
C TYR A 945 -4.63 26.28 18.67
N SER A 946 -4.19 27.40 19.22
CA SER A 946 -4.45 28.73 18.66
C SER A 946 -3.75 28.88 17.31
N VAL A 947 -4.49 29.30 16.29
CA VAL A 947 -3.89 29.57 14.96
C VAL A 947 -2.80 30.62 15.07
N ILE A 948 -3.00 31.65 15.90
CA ILE A 948 -2.11 32.80 16.00
C ILE A 948 -0.85 32.46 16.79
N SER A 949 -1.00 32.00 18.04
CA SER A 949 0.14 31.81 18.95
C SER A 949 0.86 30.49 18.74
N ASP A 950 0.16 29.42 18.36
CA ASP A 950 0.77 28.10 18.24
C ASP A 950 1.18 27.78 16.81
N TYR A 951 0.37 28.14 15.82
CA TYR A 951 0.66 27.87 14.40
C TYR A 951 1.27 29.06 13.64
N SER A 952 1.39 30.23 14.27
CA SER A 952 1.96 31.44 13.63
C SER A 952 1.19 31.89 12.39
N GLY A 953 -0.10 31.55 12.32
CA GLY A 953 -1.02 32.00 11.28
C GLY A 953 -1.71 33.32 11.64
N VAL A 954 -2.36 33.93 10.66
CA VAL A 954 -3.14 35.17 10.84
C VAL A 954 -4.59 34.89 10.49
N ARG A 955 -5.49 35.26 11.39
CA ARG A 955 -6.95 35.22 11.17
C ARG A 955 -7.37 36.43 10.36
N VAL A 956 -8.11 36.23 9.28
CA VAL A 956 -8.69 37.31 8.46
C VAL A 956 -10.19 37.45 8.76
N ARG A 957 -10.65 38.69 8.98
CA ARG A 957 -12.05 39.04 9.27
C ARG A 957 -12.67 39.82 8.10
N ARG A 958 -14.01 39.82 8.04
CA ARG A 958 -14.72 40.56 6.99
C ARG A 958 -14.59 42.07 7.12
N SER A 959 -14.75 42.58 8.34
CA SER A 959 -14.50 43.97 8.72
C SER A 959 -14.39 44.08 10.24
N SER A 960 -14.08 45.29 10.74
CA SER A 960 -14.13 45.60 12.17
C SER A 960 -15.53 45.44 12.78
N SER A 961 -16.59 45.77 12.01
CA SER A 961 -17.99 45.65 12.43
C SER A 961 -18.60 44.25 12.19
N ALA A 962 -18.17 43.54 11.15
CA ALA A 962 -18.54 42.16 10.84
C ALA A 962 -17.38 41.21 11.20
N SER A 963 -17.21 40.95 12.48
CA SER A 963 -16.00 40.33 13.04
C SER A 963 -15.85 38.82 12.79
N TYR A 964 -16.71 38.20 11.99
CA TYR A 964 -16.59 36.78 11.68
C TYR A 964 -15.36 36.50 10.80
N THR A 965 -14.82 35.29 10.95
CA THR A 965 -13.62 34.84 10.23
C THR A 965 -13.97 34.43 8.81
N ILE A 966 -13.23 34.96 7.83
CA ILE A 966 -13.38 34.64 6.39
C ILE A 966 -12.22 33.79 5.85
N GLY A 967 -11.17 33.61 6.64
CA GLY A 967 -10.07 32.71 6.31
C GLY A 967 -8.83 32.93 7.16
N TYR A 968 -7.76 32.26 6.77
CA TYR A 968 -6.49 32.18 7.48
C TYR A 968 -5.31 32.29 6.52
N THR A 969 -4.27 33.02 6.92
CA THR A 969 -3.00 33.07 6.18
C THR A 969 -1.87 32.48 7.00
N PHE A 970 -0.94 31.79 6.34
CA PHE A 970 0.21 31.13 6.97
C PHE A 970 1.50 31.54 6.26
N SER A 971 1.84 32.82 6.37
CA SER A 971 3.01 33.42 5.70
C SER A 971 4.32 33.27 6.48
N ASN A 972 4.28 32.71 7.69
CA ASN A 972 5.46 32.54 8.53
C ASN A 972 6.34 31.40 7.98
N SER A 973 7.63 31.66 7.79
CA SER A 973 8.59 30.69 7.24
C SER A 973 8.77 29.43 8.08
N SER A 974 8.42 29.46 9.37
CA SER A 974 8.43 28.28 10.25
C SER A 974 7.25 27.34 10.06
N TYR A 975 6.17 27.79 9.42
CA TYR A 975 4.96 26.98 9.19
C TYR A 975 4.19 27.39 7.90
N PRO A 976 4.82 27.31 6.71
CA PRO A 976 4.24 27.78 5.45
C PRO A 976 3.31 26.74 4.79
N ILE A 977 2.16 26.47 5.41
CA ILE A 977 1.18 25.47 4.90
C ILE A 977 0.18 26.04 3.86
N GLY A 978 0.40 27.27 3.39
CA GLY A 978 -0.49 27.99 2.47
C GLY A 978 -1.69 28.66 3.15
N ASN A 979 -2.49 29.42 2.39
CA ASN A 979 -3.63 30.19 2.92
C ASN A 979 -4.97 29.48 2.70
N TYR A 980 -5.91 29.59 3.65
CA TYR A 980 -7.17 28.82 3.67
C TYR A 980 -8.40 29.73 3.76
N PRO A 981 -9.35 29.66 2.80
CA PRO A 981 -10.63 30.35 2.89
C PRO A 981 -11.55 29.68 3.93
N ASN A 982 -12.51 30.44 4.47
CA ASN A 982 -13.62 29.89 5.23
C ASN A 982 -14.86 29.68 4.33
N SER A 983 -14.90 28.54 3.66
CA SER A 983 -16.03 28.13 2.81
C SER A 983 -17.08 27.31 3.55
N GLY A 984 -16.92 27.17 4.87
CA GLY A 984 -17.75 26.36 5.74
C GLY A 984 -17.75 24.86 5.41
N SER A 985 -18.64 24.14 6.09
CA SER A 985 -18.91 22.71 5.88
C SER A 985 -20.41 22.44 5.84
N ARG A 986 -20.82 21.46 5.04
CA ARG A 986 -22.22 21.04 4.86
C ARG A 986 -22.51 19.77 5.66
N GLY A 987 -23.65 19.75 6.35
CA GLY A 987 -24.09 18.59 7.13
C GLY A 987 -23.27 18.32 8.39
N SER A 988 -22.38 19.25 8.78
CA SER A 988 -21.46 19.08 9.90
C SER A 988 -22.20 18.80 11.22
N ARG A 989 -21.73 17.80 11.96
CA ARG A 989 -22.09 17.53 13.35
C ARG A 989 -20.88 17.00 14.11
N SER A 990 -21.01 16.88 15.43
CA SER A 990 -20.08 16.09 16.22
C SER A 990 -20.64 14.68 16.33
N VAL A 991 -19.89 13.70 15.82
CA VAL A 991 -20.24 12.27 15.81
C VAL A 991 -20.19 11.67 17.21
N THR A 992 -19.26 12.14 18.05
CA THR A 992 -19.07 11.67 19.42
C THR A 992 -19.97 12.37 20.43
N THR A 993 -20.95 13.16 20.01
CA THR A 993 -21.97 13.74 20.90
C THR A 993 -23.37 13.27 20.51
N ASN A 994 -24.26 13.19 21.50
CA ASN A 994 -25.65 12.82 21.27
C ASN A 994 -26.37 13.99 20.56
N GLN A 995 -26.71 13.80 19.27
CA GLN A 995 -27.41 14.80 18.45
C GLN A 995 -28.67 14.19 17.83
N SER A 996 -29.62 15.03 17.42
CA SER A 996 -30.86 14.56 16.78
C SER A 996 -30.58 13.89 15.44
N ALA A 997 -31.31 12.81 15.16
CA ALA A 997 -31.13 12.01 13.93
C ALA A 997 -31.58 12.73 12.64
N ALA A 998 -32.31 13.84 12.76
CA ALA A 998 -32.83 14.58 11.60
C ALA A 998 -31.71 15.27 10.79
N GLY A 999 -30.58 15.59 11.43
CA GLY A 999 -29.46 16.30 10.81
C GLY A 999 -29.83 17.70 10.31
N THR A 1000 -28.83 18.41 9.77
CA THR A 1000 -29.00 19.73 9.16
C THR A 1000 -28.27 19.76 7.82
N TYR A 1001 -28.92 19.25 6.77
CA TYR A 1001 -28.28 19.01 5.47
C TYR A 1001 -28.32 20.22 4.52
N ASN A 1002 -29.25 21.15 4.76
CA ASN A 1002 -29.55 22.28 3.89
C ASN A 1002 -28.86 23.59 4.27
N LEU A 1003 -27.94 23.58 5.24
CA LEU A 1003 -27.21 24.78 5.70
C LEU A 1003 -25.69 24.58 5.63
N ILE A 1004 -24.98 25.68 5.41
CA ILE A 1004 -23.52 25.74 5.48
C ILE A 1004 -23.09 26.25 6.86
N ASN A 1005 -22.27 25.46 7.54
CA ASN A 1005 -21.66 25.80 8.81
C ASN A 1005 -20.31 26.49 8.60
N TYR A 1006 -20.25 27.79 8.86
CA TYR A 1006 -19.02 28.60 8.75
C TYR A 1006 -18.14 28.61 10.01
N GLN A 1007 -18.55 27.94 11.09
CA GLN A 1007 -17.71 27.82 12.28
C GLN A 1007 -16.62 26.75 12.08
N TYR A 1008 -16.92 25.71 11.31
CA TYR A 1008 -16.07 24.52 11.16
C TYR A 1008 -15.65 24.28 9.71
N PRO A 1009 -14.91 25.20 9.06
CA PRO A 1009 -14.29 24.90 7.78
C PRO A 1009 -13.17 23.88 7.99
N ALA A 1010 -13.02 22.97 7.02
CA ALA A 1010 -12.10 21.84 7.15
C ALA A 1010 -11.60 21.37 5.78
N ILE A 1011 -10.49 20.62 5.82
CA ILE A 1011 -9.83 20.05 4.65
C ILE A 1011 -9.73 18.55 4.82
N TRP A 1012 -10.27 17.80 3.86
CA TRP A 1012 -10.23 16.35 3.89
C TRP A 1012 -8.83 15.77 3.71
N THR A 1013 -8.58 14.64 4.38
CA THR A 1013 -7.48 13.71 4.08
C THR A 1013 -8.02 12.43 3.44
N ALA A 1014 -7.14 11.59 2.91
CA ALA A 1014 -7.49 10.32 2.28
C ALA A 1014 -7.83 9.20 3.29
N ALA A 1015 -7.88 9.48 4.59
CA ALA A 1015 -7.94 8.46 5.63
C ALA A 1015 -9.26 8.41 6.42
N LEU A 1016 -9.64 7.20 6.83
CA LEU A 1016 -10.64 6.92 7.86
C LEU A 1016 -9.94 6.50 9.16
N ASN A 1017 -10.56 6.84 10.29
CA ASN A 1017 -10.12 6.41 11.60
C ASN A 1017 -10.20 4.88 11.78
N SER A 1018 -9.30 4.36 12.59
CA SER A 1018 -9.08 2.95 12.91
C SER A 1018 -10.26 2.24 13.59
N ASN A 1019 -10.00 0.98 14.01
CA ASN A 1019 -10.86 0.14 14.82
C ASN A 1019 -12.28 -0.07 14.25
N TYR A 1020 -12.43 -0.02 12.93
CA TYR A 1020 -13.72 -0.16 12.26
C TYR A 1020 -14.75 0.94 12.57
N ILE A 1021 -14.28 2.11 13.02
CA ILE A 1021 -15.16 3.22 13.38
C ILE A 1021 -15.60 3.99 12.13
N GLY A 1022 -14.74 4.11 11.11
CA GLY A 1022 -15.10 4.66 9.80
C GLY A 1022 -15.39 6.17 9.78
N ARG A 1023 -14.89 6.94 10.76
CA ARG A 1023 -14.97 8.41 10.75
C ARG A 1023 -13.81 8.98 9.94
N PRO A 1024 -14.02 9.85 8.93
CA PRO A 1024 -12.94 10.44 8.15
C PRO A 1024 -12.12 11.44 8.96
N ILE A 1025 -10.84 11.54 8.61
CA ILE A 1025 -9.89 12.44 9.23
C ILE A 1025 -9.76 13.71 8.38
N ASN A 1026 -9.83 14.87 9.03
CA ASN A 1026 -9.60 16.17 8.40
C ASN A 1026 -8.66 17.05 9.24
N VAL A 1027 -8.23 18.14 8.62
CA VAL A 1027 -7.77 19.33 9.33
C VAL A 1027 -8.99 20.19 9.58
N LEU A 1028 -9.22 20.57 10.83
CA LEU A 1028 -10.37 21.38 11.25
C LEU A 1028 -9.92 22.73 11.78
N PHE A 1029 -10.60 23.79 11.37
CA PHE A 1029 -10.51 25.09 12.03
C PHE A 1029 -11.78 25.35 12.87
N ASP A 1030 -11.62 25.91 14.06
CA ASP A 1030 -12.71 26.52 14.82
C ASP A 1030 -12.64 28.04 14.60
N ALA A 1031 -13.44 28.50 13.64
CA ALA A 1031 -13.49 29.85 13.15
C ALA A 1031 -14.28 30.81 14.06
N ALA A 1032 -14.80 30.33 15.20
CA ALA A 1032 -15.47 31.16 16.18
C ALA A 1032 -14.54 32.28 16.66
N ALA A 1033 -15.12 33.48 16.82
CA ALA A 1033 -14.33 34.67 17.14
C ALA A 1033 -13.55 34.57 18.45
N SER A 1034 -14.06 33.79 19.41
CA SER A 1034 -13.49 33.53 20.74
C SER A 1034 -12.52 32.34 20.79
N ALA A 1035 -12.62 31.38 19.87
CA ALA A 1035 -11.80 30.16 19.88
C ALA A 1035 -10.55 30.33 19.01
N ASN A 1036 -10.75 30.53 17.70
CA ASN A 1036 -9.70 30.70 16.70
C ASN A 1036 -8.60 29.61 16.72
N ARG A 1037 -9.00 28.36 16.52
CA ARG A 1037 -8.13 27.18 16.72
C ARG A 1037 -8.00 26.33 15.46
N MET A 1038 -6.95 25.53 15.40
CA MET A 1038 -6.74 24.49 14.39
C MET A 1038 -6.42 23.16 15.07
N ILE A 1039 -6.98 22.09 14.51
CA ILE A 1039 -6.65 20.69 14.83
C ILE A 1039 -6.08 20.07 13.55
N ALA A 1040 -4.85 19.54 13.61
CA ALA A 1040 -4.16 18.99 12.45
C ALA A 1040 -4.58 17.54 12.11
N PHE A 1041 -5.21 16.85 13.07
CA PHE A 1041 -5.83 15.55 12.94
C PHE A 1041 -7.14 15.54 13.73
N HIS A 1042 -8.26 15.70 13.03
CA HIS A 1042 -9.59 15.68 13.63
C HIS A 1042 -10.40 14.54 13.02
N ASP A 1043 -10.91 13.64 13.88
CA ASP A 1043 -11.55 12.39 13.50
C ASP A 1043 -13.07 12.38 13.82
N ASN A 1044 -13.64 13.50 14.27
CA ASN A 1044 -15.04 13.57 14.72
C ASN A 1044 -15.97 13.99 13.57
N ASN A 1045 -15.92 13.23 12.48
CA ASN A 1045 -16.62 13.56 11.23
C ASN A 1045 -17.41 12.36 10.70
N ASP A 1046 -18.37 12.61 9.82
CA ASP A 1046 -19.02 11.59 9.00
C ASP A 1046 -18.57 11.69 7.53
N PRO A 1047 -18.47 10.56 6.80
CA PRO A 1047 -18.18 10.57 5.37
C PRO A 1047 -19.16 11.38 4.51
N TYR A 1048 -20.42 11.52 4.94
CA TYR A 1048 -21.42 12.28 4.16
C TYR A 1048 -21.23 13.80 4.22
N PHE A 1049 -20.39 14.34 5.11
CA PHE A 1049 -20.15 15.78 5.20
C PHE A 1049 -19.61 16.35 3.88
N GLY A 1050 -20.05 17.54 3.50
CA GLY A 1050 -19.46 18.29 2.40
C GLY A 1050 -18.39 19.25 2.91
N MET A 1051 -17.13 19.06 2.51
CA MET A 1051 -16.01 19.94 2.91
C MET A 1051 -15.04 20.13 1.74
N ASN A 1052 -14.12 21.08 1.86
CA ASN A 1052 -13.13 21.32 0.82
C ASN A 1052 -12.05 20.24 0.77
N CYS A 1053 -11.47 20.06 -0.40
CA CYS A 1053 -10.25 19.28 -0.62
C CYS A 1053 -9.10 20.23 -0.99
N ARG A 1054 -7.91 19.98 -0.42
CA ARG A 1054 -6.66 20.61 -0.84
C ARG A 1054 -5.65 19.53 -1.18
N CYS A 1055 -5.19 19.55 -2.41
CA CYS A 1055 -4.33 18.49 -2.94
C CYS A 1055 -2.86 18.74 -2.59
N VAL A 1056 -2.07 17.66 -2.62
CA VAL A 1056 -0.61 17.69 -2.54
C VAL A 1056 0.01 17.12 -3.80
N LYS A 1057 1.20 17.60 -4.13
CA LYS A 1057 1.93 17.18 -5.33
C LYS A 1057 2.31 15.71 -5.21
N ILE A 1058 2.05 14.94 -6.27
CA ILE A 1058 2.56 13.58 -6.38
C ILE A 1058 4.04 13.64 -6.70
N LYS A 1059 4.84 12.92 -5.91
CA LYS A 1059 6.26 12.69 -6.18
C LYS A 1059 6.40 11.35 -6.90
N TYR A 1060 7.38 11.27 -7.79
CA TYR A 1060 7.69 10.06 -8.53
C TYR A 1060 9.16 9.71 -8.36
N ASP A 1061 9.46 8.43 -8.27
CA ASP A 1061 10.82 7.93 -8.25
C ASP A 1061 11.46 7.98 -9.66
N ALA A 1062 12.70 7.48 -9.77
CA ALA A 1062 13.42 7.47 -11.05
C ALA A 1062 12.79 6.56 -12.11
N ASP A 1063 11.99 5.58 -11.69
CA ASP A 1063 11.31 4.60 -12.53
C ASP A 1063 9.89 5.05 -12.90
N GLY A 1064 9.43 6.19 -12.34
CA GLY A 1064 8.12 6.77 -12.59
C GLY A 1064 7.00 6.23 -11.68
N ASN A 1065 7.34 5.48 -10.62
CA ASN A 1065 6.37 5.03 -9.63
C ASN A 1065 6.08 6.16 -8.64
N GLU A 1066 4.84 6.20 -8.13
CA GLU A 1066 4.43 7.17 -7.12
C GLU A 1066 5.16 6.91 -5.78
N GLU A 1067 5.83 7.94 -5.24
CA GLU A 1067 6.41 7.86 -3.90
C GLU A 1067 5.33 8.04 -2.82
N GLY A 1068 5.48 7.31 -1.73
CA GLY A 1068 4.60 7.37 -0.56
C GLY A 1068 4.95 8.54 0.37
N VAL A 1069 4.28 8.59 1.51
CA VAL A 1069 4.39 9.69 2.49
C VAL A 1069 5.65 9.63 3.36
N ILE A 1070 6.38 8.50 3.34
CA ILE A 1070 7.61 8.30 4.11
C ILE A 1070 8.79 8.66 3.21
N PRO A 1071 9.56 9.72 3.49
CA PRO A 1071 10.66 10.12 2.62
C PRO A 1071 11.76 9.06 2.60
N ARG A 1072 12.12 8.61 1.39
CA ARG A 1072 13.17 7.61 1.15
C ARG A 1072 14.57 8.10 1.47
N LEU A 1073 14.87 9.35 1.16
CA LEU A 1073 16.20 9.93 1.34
C LEU A 1073 16.30 10.67 2.66
N GLN A 1074 17.52 10.73 3.20
CA GLN A 1074 17.81 11.52 4.39
C GLN A 1074 17.61 13.02 4.10
N ILE A 1075 16.85 13.69 4.95
CA ILE A 1075 16.58 15.12 4.86
C ILE A 1075 17.68 15.86 5.61
N THR A 1076 18.44 16.68 4.88
CA THR A 1076 19.62 17.39 5.44
C THR A 1076 19.41 18.88 5.64
N ALA A 1077 18.37 19.47 5.02
CA ALA A 1077 18.06 20.89 5.12
C ALA A 1077 16.57 21.15 4.93
N LEU A 1078 16.09 22.27 5.46
CA LEU A 1078 14.75 22.77 5.14
C LEU A 1078 14.79 23.29 3.71
N PRO A 1079 13.69 23.17 2.95
CA PRO A 1079 13.58 23.82 1.65
C PRO A 1079 13.90 25.30 1.81
N ALA A 1080 14.74 25.87 0.94
CA ALA A 1080 14.94 27.32 0.92
C ALA A 1080 13.56 27.97 0.73
N THR A 1081 13.09 28.70 1.74
CA THR A 1081 11.85 29.47 1.62
C THR A 1081 12.06 30.51 0.54
N ALA A 1082 11.53 30.26 -0.66
CA ALA A 1082 11.32 31.34 -1.60
C ALA A 1082 10.33 32.30 -0.92
N PRO A 1083 10.68 33.58 -0.72
CA PRO A 1083 9.69 34.56 -0.30
C PRO A 1083 8.57 34.56 -1.35
N VAL A 1084 7.32 34.57 -0.89
CA VAL A 1084 6.16 34.75 -1.77
C VAL A 1084 6.39 36.03 -2.56
N ALA A 1085 6.57 35.92 -3.88
CA ALA A 1085 6.69 37.07 -4.74
C ALA A 1085 5.40 37.89 -4.63
N ARG A 1086 5.52 39.18 -4.28
CA ARG A 1086 4.42 40.13 -4.50
C ARG A 1086 4.23 40.25 -6.01
N LEU A 1087 2.98 40.12 -6.47
CA LEU A 1087 2.62 40.28 -7.88
C LEU A 1087 3.19 41.58 -8.44
N LYS A 1088 3.95 41.49 -9.54
CA LYS A 1088 4.21 42.60 -10.47
C LYS A 1088 3.47 42.34 -11.78
N PRO A 1089 3.07 43.37 -12.53
CA PRO A 1089 2.12 43.25 -13.64
C PRO A 1089 2.65 42.58 -14.93
N GLU A 1090 3.83 41.97 -14.93
CA GLU A 1090 4.60 41.74 -16.17
C GLU A 1090 4.86 40.26 -16.51
N ASP A 1091 4.39 39.30 -15.71
CA ASP A 1091 4.72 37.88 -15.93
C ASP A 1091 3.72 37.16 -16.85
N ILE A 1092 3.83 37.38 -18.17
CA ILE A 1092 3.26 36.50 -19.21
C ILE A 1092 4.36 36.17 -20.23
N GLN A 1093 4.73 34.90 -20.36
CA GLN A 1093 4.78 34.11 -21.60
C GLN A 1093 5.64 32.84 -21.45
N VAL A 1094 5.16 31.74 -22.06
CA VAL A 1094 5.78 30.41 -22.12
C VAL A 1094 6.11 30.11 -23.59
N ILE A 1095 7.19 29.36 -23.91
CA ILE A 1095 7.25 28.22 -24.87
C ILE A 1095 8.68 27.64 -25.07
N LYS A 1096 8.68 26.34 -25.42
CA LYS A 1096 9.66 25.24 -25.52
C LYS A 1096 10.95 25.39 -26.39
N LYS A 1097 11.91 24.53 -25.96
CA LYS A 1097 13.22 23.99 -26.45
C LYS A 1097 13.65 24.12 -27.92
N ASP A 1098 14.92 24.50 -28.14
CA ASP A 1098 15.97 23.69 -28.80
C ASP A 1098 17.42 24.22 -28.55
N LYS A 1099 18.39 23.29 -28.45
CA LYS A 1099 19.87 23.35 -28.30
C LYS A 1099 20.52 24.62 -27.71
N ILE A 1100 20.92 24.54 -26.45
CA ILE A 1100 21.51 25.64 -25.65
C ILE A 1100 22.97 25.32 -25.30
N SER A 1101 23.87 26.30 -25.38
CA SER A 1101 25.26 26.22 -24.88
C SER A 1101 25.57 27.32 -23.85
N PHE A 1102 26.60 27.10 -23.01
CA PHE A 1102 26.95 28.01 -21.90
C PHE A 1102 28.43 28.38 -21.90
N PHE A 1103 28.74 29.63 -21.59
CA PHE A 1103 30.11 30.13 -21.56
C PHE A 1103 30.26 31.32 -20.60
N PRO A 1104 31.44 31.58 -20.00
CA PRO A 1104 32.58 30.67 -19.98
C PRO A 1104 32.26 29.44 -19.10
N ASN A 1105 32.82 28.29 -19.46
CA ASN A 1105 32.82 27.09 -18.64
C ASN A 1105 34.23 26.50 -18.72
N PRO A 1106 35.10 26.70 -17.69
CA PRO A 1106 34.76 27.11 -16.32
C PRO A 1106 34.27 28.56 -16.15
N VAL A 1107 33.39 28.79 -15.17
CA VAL A 1107 32.79 30.09 -14.83
C VAL A 1107 33.35 30.64 -13.51
N LYS A 1108 33.69 31.93 -13.48
CA LYS A 1108 34.09 32.63 -12.24
C LYS A 1108 32.91 33.28 -11.51
N SER A 1109 32.18 34.15 -12.18
CA SER A 1109 31.04 34.84 -11.57
C SER A 1109 29.84 34.84 -12.52
N GLU A 1110 29.97 35.37 -13.73
CA GLU A 1110 28.86 35.44 -14.68
C GLU A 1110 28.90 34.28 -15.68
N LEU A 1111 27.79 33.54 -15.78
CA LEU A 1111 27.57 32.53 -16.81
C LEU A 1111 26.65 33.11 -17.89
N TYR A 1112 27.02 32.94 -19.16
CA TYR A 1112 26.25 33.34 -20.32
C TYR A 1112 25.61 32.14 -20.99
N ILE A 1113 24.44 32.37 -21.59
CA ILE A 1113 23.70 31.38 -22.36
C ILE A 1113 23.71 31.78 -23.84
N GLN A 1114 24.08 30.84 -24.71
CA GLN A 1114 23.93 30.96 -26.16
C GLN A 1114 22.79 30.07 -26.60
N THR A 1115 21.79 30.69 -27.23
CA THR A 1115 20.58 30.03 -27.73
C THR A 1115 20.40 30.37 -29.21
N PRO A 1116 19.88 29.44 -30.03
CA PRO A 1116 19.62 29.67 -31.45
C PRO A 1116 18.46 30.64 -31.69
N ASP A 1117 17.61 30.88 -30.68
CA ASP A 1117 16.57 31.91 -30.71
C ASP A 1117 16.97 33.14 -29.87
N ASN A 1118 16.54 34.33 -30.29
CA ASN A 1118 16.73 35.59 -29.54
C ASN A 1118 15.62 35.80 -28.49
N ARG A 1119 15.05 34.72 -27.95
CA ARG A 1119 13.99 34.81 -26.93
C ARG A 1119 14.59 35.14 -25.56
N GLU A 1120 13.87 35.94 -24.79
CA GLU A 1120 14.14 36.13 -23.36
C GLU A 1120 13.32 35.09 -22.55
N GLY A 1121 13.84 34.61 -21.41
CA GLY A 1121 13.09 33.69 -20.54
C GLY A 1121 13.69 32.29 -20.30
N TYR A 1122 15.01 32.14 -20.32
CA TYR A 1122 15.66 30.87 -19.94
C TYR A 1122 15.84 30.77 -18.42
N TYR A 1123 15.09 29.86 -17.79
CA TYR A 1123 15.25 29.54 -16.37
C TYR A 1123 16.22 28.38 -16.18
N TYR A 1124 17.02 28.47 -15.14
CA TYR A 1124 18.03 27.48 -14.82
C TYR A 1124 17.88 26.94 -13.40
N GLN A 1125 18.31 25.70 -13.24
CA GLN A 1125 18.47 24.99 -11.97
C GLN A 1125 19.89 24.44 -11.94
N VAL A 1126 20.68 24.84 -10.95
CA VAL A 1126 22.02 24.34 -10.67
C VAL A 1126 21.92 23.31 -9.55
N TYR A 1127 22.38 22.10 -9.82
CA TYR A 1127 22.50 21.02 -8.84
C TYR A 1127 23.98 20.79 -8.52
N ASN A 1128 24.29 20.44 -7.27
CA ASN A 1128 25.61 19.91 -6.95
C ASN A 1128 25.77 18.48 -7.47
N MET A 1129 26.99 17.91 -7.37
CA MET A 1129 27.27 16.55 -7.83
C MET A 1129 26.52 15.44 -7.06
N SER A 1130 25.92 15.77 -5.90
CA SER A 1130 25.06 14.86 -5.14
C SER A 1130 23.58 14.95 -5.57
N GLY A 1131 23.26 15.73 -6.60
CA GLY A 1131 21.91 15.88 -7.14
C GLY A 1131 21.01 16.86 -6.38
N GLN A 1132 21.55 17.63 -5.43
CA GLN A 1132 20.79 18.63 -4.66
C GLN A 1132 20.74 19.95 -5.42
N LEU A 1133 19.56 20.55 -5.57
CA LEU A 1133 19.38 21.89 -6.14
C LEU A 1133 20.03 22.92 -5.21
N VAL A 1134 21.05 23.63 -5.70
CA VAL A 1134 21.82 24.63 -4.95
C VAL A 1134 21.53 26.07 -5.37
N LYS A 1135 21.06 26.29 -6.61
CA LYS A 1135 20.68 27.62 -7.10
C LYS A 1135 19.70 27.49 -8.24
N SER A 1136 18.77 28.42 -8.37
CA SER A 1136 17.92 28.55 -9.56
C SER A 1136 17.69 30.02 -9.86
N GLY A 1137 17.28 30.33 -11.09
CA GLY A 1137 17.06 31.70 -11.51
C GLY A 1137 16.75 31.80 -12.99
N LYS A 1138 16.84 33.01 -13.53
CA LYS A 1138 16.64 33.33 -14.95
C LYS A 1138 17.91 33.95 -15.50
N PHE A 1139 18.22 33.68 -16.76
CA PHE A 1139 19.21 34.46 -17.49
C PHE A 1139 18.59 35.82 -17.89
N GLU A 1140 19.11 36.91 -17.32
CA GLU A 1140 18.75 38.29 -17.67
C GLU A 1140 19.77 38.82 -18.68
N ASN A 1141 19.33 39.37 -19.81
CA ASN A 1141 20.23 39.77 -20.92
C ASN A 1141 21.24 38.67 -21.33
N LYS A 1142 20.77 37.41 -21.38
CA LYS A 1142 21.58 36.21 -21.66
C LYS A 1142 22.73 35.93 -20.67
N LYS A 1143 22.68 36.49 -19.46
CA LYS A 1143 23.65 36.19 -18.40
C LYS A 1143 23.00 35.93 -17.04
N THR A 1144 23.69 35.21 -16.19
CA THR A 1144 23.32 35.01 -14.78
C THR A 1144 24.54 35.06 -13.89
N ASP A 1145 24.36 35.54 -12.66
CA ASP A 1145 25.41 35.58 -11.65
C ASP A 1145 25.42 34.29 -10.81
N LEU A 1146 26.56 33.60 -10.83
CA LEU A 1146 26.90 32.40 -10.07
C LEU A 1146 27.97 32.66 -9.00
N SER A 1147 28.31 33.93 -8.69
CA SER A 1147 29.28 34.31 -7.66
C SER A 1147 29.03 33.64 -6.29
N GLY A 1148 27.77 33.47 -5.91
CA GLY A 1148 27.38 32.81 -4.65
C GLY A 1148 27.55 31.28 -4.61
N LEU A 1149 28.06 30.63 -5.66
CA LEU A 1149 28.42 29.21 -5.64
C LEU A 1149 29.88 29.03 -5.19
N THR A 1150 30.14 28.00 -4.40
CA THR A 1150 31.52 27.58 -4.06
C THR A 1150 32.23 26.97 -5.27
N ALA A 1151 33.57 26.97 -5.31
CA ALA A 1151 34.32 26.31 -6.37
C ALA A 1151 33.99 24.81 -6.45
N GLY A 1152 33.75 24.28 -7.66
CA GLY A 1152 33.36 22.88 -7.86
C GLY A 1152 32.60 22.60 -9.15
N ALA A 1153 32.33 21.31 -9.40
CA ALA A 1153 31.49 20.88 -10.52
C ALA A 1153 30.01 20.90 -10.14
N TYR A 1154 29.18 21.38 -11.08
CA TYR A 1154 27.74 21.46 -10.93
C TYR A 1154 27.03 20.96 -12.19
N LEU A 1155 25.76 20.61 -12.04
CA LEU A 1155 24.86 20.18 -13.09
C LEU A 1155 23.81 21.27 -13.33
N LEU A 1156 23.76 21.84 -14.53
CA LEU A 1156 22.83 22.89 -14.92
C LEU A 1156 21.71 22.29 -15.77
N ARG A 1157 20.46 22.50 -15.34
CA ARG A 1157 19.24 22.10 -16.06
C ARG A 1157 18.46 23.35 -16.47
N ILE A 1158 17.97 23.38 -17.70
CA ILE A 1158 17.17 24.51 -18.22
C ILE A 1158 15.71 24.08 -18.42
N ASN A 1159 14.75 24.90 -17.98
CA ASN A 1159 13.30 24.78 -18.23
C ASN A 1159 12.77 23.33 -18.12
N ASP A 1160 13.15 22.62 -17.04
CA ASP A 1160 12.81 21.21 -16.77
C ASP A 1160 13.19 20.20 -17.87
N SER A 1161 14.17 20.52 -18.71
CA SER A 1161 14.66 19.62 -19.75
C SER A 1161 15.27 18.32 -19.18
N LYS A 1162 15.26 17.25 -19.99
CA LYS A 1162 15.95 15.98 -19.73
C LYS A 1162 17.46 16.08 -20.00
N GLU A 1163 17.92 17.17 -20.60
CA GLU A 1163 19.32 17.42 -20.90
C GLU A 1163 19.92 18.26 -19.77
N ILE A 1164 21.00 17.75 -19.18
CA ILE A 1164 21.70 18.39 -18.07
C ILE A 1164 23.12 18.69 -18.55
N VAL A 1165 23.56 19.94 -18.37
CA VAL A 1165 24.90 20.38 -18.80
C VAL A 1165 25.79 20.56 -17.59
N LYS A 1166 26.97 19.94 -17.60
CA LYS A 1166 27.96 20.12 -16.54
C LYS A 1166 28.62 21.50 -16.66
N ILE A 1167 28.63 22.26 -15.57
CA ILE A 1167 29.39 23.53 -15.45
C ILE A 1167 30.43 23.41 -14.33
N ILE A 1168 31.57 24.09 -14.48
CA ILE A 1168 32.65 24.13 -13.48
C ILE A 1168 32.74 25.55 -12.94
N LYS A 1169 32.52 25.73 -11.64
CA LYS A 1169 32.75 27.00 -10.93
C LYS A 1169 34.20 27.03 -10.44
N GLU A 1170 34.96 28.05 -10.86
CA GLU A 1170 36.32 28.33 -10.36
C GLU A 1170 36.33 28.95 -8.96
#